data_AF-A0A7X8ALE4-F1
#
_entry.id   AF-A0A7X8ALE4-F1
#
_cell.length_a   1.000
_cell.length_b   1.000
_cell.length_c   1.000
_cell.angle_alpha   90.00
_cell.angle_beta   90.00
_cell.angle_gamma   90.00
#
_symmetry.space_group_name_H-M   'P 1'
#
loop_
_entity.id
_entity.type
_entity.pdbx_description
1 polymer ?
#
loop_
_entity_poly.entity_id
_entity_poly.type
_entity_poly.pdbx_seq_one_letter_code
_entity_poly.pdbx_strand_id
1 'polypeptide(L)'
;MTLNDHPHRVTKPFFTFGTITLLIIMGIGYAFGITRLILGLGSVTNLDNHNPWGIWIAFDVACGVALAAGGFTTAALVDIFGRKKYLPLLRPAILTAFLGYLWVAIALSFDLGRYWNIWRPIFNWQGNSVLFEVGMCVTFYLMVLCVEMSPSILEGLKARIDGNEWGAALLRRVEKPILTLYRWVRIALPFFIVTGVVLSFMHQSSLGTLMLISPTKLSPLWDTNVLPVLFLLSAIAVGFPMVILESIYANISFGRNPEMELLTPLTRFVPWFLGAYGLVKLVDLAVRWNTLDLLAQPAATVSLIIEIMLGILAPLALLLNPAVRRSMGWLFFTASLIIFGVVLNRINVFLVGYNPPYSLRPYFPSVGEIAMTAAIVSSILFCYRFFVTYFPILPGYMPLSPEQLARMHEERAKTVTPFWTWVIRGAGIVFLLIFVLLYSVVHEEAISSTIRTVTEIQRVQAARPEPTPTTAAAAYPHRPAAYKNFYLLNSSALNSGVDDYEPVGFAHRIHDELTGGDCGVCHHRYAMSDDDRVGEDLKTLHAMMEVRLGGPCADCHDDLADRPPQSCTRCHAQPGEADDPSRIGLKGAYHRQCIGCHEGQLKPASAPTGCDDCHHPWTPDHERLVSLGAAPTPQDVTRSCLSCHPQVGQDLLGTAHWRWQGFSPTLAGYEHRKDISLTLMVNNYCIAIAPNMQQCAACHIGYGKQDKDFNFSNPANLDCLVCHDTTGNYRKDPLNAGLPAAGVDLPAVARKVGRPSRQACGSCHFHSGGATNAKHGDLEPVMADPKPEYDVHMGALNMRCQNCHTTTQHRIAGMSLSAPAVEGRVECGKCHGPTPHGVSGPLSRHLDDHVRAIACETCHIPAFARETPTLLRRDYSQAGQDRPETRDNLGMPAYDKRFGALTWGRNLTPVYLWFDGTRHAALLGDTIDPAAAVVLNAPVGEKRNQAARIFPFKLHTAVQPYDTENKTLAMPRFLSDYWVRFDWSGAIAEGMKVVGLPYSGKYGFVETRMYSAIHHGVVAAPKALGCTDCHSTEAVHCVRCHQGAQGMDLPEHRRKIYPEVKQRLDFKALGYPGDPAQVGGRFYLTLGRGRPPR
;
A
#
# COMPACT_ATOMS: atom_id res chain seq x y z
N MET A 1 56.46 -28.20 -9.35
CA MET A 1 56.22 -27.84 -7.94
C MET A 1 57.32 -28.47 -7.11
N THR A 2 58.27 -27.65 -6.64
CA THR A 2 59.26 -28.09 -5.65
C THR A 2 58.60 -27.99 -4.26
N LEU A 3 59.18 -28.64 -3.24
CA LEU A 3 58.70 -28.62 -1.84
C LEU A 3 58.48 -27.21 -1.24
N ASN A 4 58.91 -26.15 -1.93
CA ASN A 4 58.86 -24.75 -1.50
C ASN A 4 57.59 -23.98 -1.96
N ASP A 5 56.68 -24.61 -2.72
CA ASP A 5 55.43 -23.97 -3.20
C ASP A 5 54.24 -24.08 -2.22
N HIS A 6 54.45 -24.67 -1.03
CA HIS A 6 53.35 -24.92 -0.08
C HIS A 6 53.02 -23.68 0.78
N PRO A 7 51.72 -23.39 1.02
CA PRO A 7 51.30 -22.33 1.94
C PRO A 7 51.81 -22.58 3.37
N HIS A 8 52.24 -21.53 4.07
CA HIS A 8 52.84 -21.63 5.41
C HIS A 8 52.41 -20.46 6.31
N ARG A 9 52.66 -20.59 7.61
CA ARG A 9 52.29 -19.61 8.64
C ARG A 9 53.30 -18.46 8.71
N VAL A 10 52.85 -17.25 9.03
CA VAL A 10 53.73 -16.09 9.21
C VAL A 10 54.43 -16.12 10.57
N THR A 11 55.73 -15.81 10.60
CA THR A 11 56.61 -15.88 11.79
C THR A 11 56.75 -14.57 12.57
N LYS A 12 56.14 -13.47 12.11
CA LYS A 12 56.17 -12.18 12.82
C LYS A 12 55.25 -12.15 14.05
N PRO A 13 55.60 -11.38 15.10
CA PRO A 13 54.76 -11.27 16.29
C PRO A 13 53.36 -10.75 15.93
N PHE A 14 52.33 -11.38 16.50
CA PHE A 14 50.95 -11.02 16.23
C PHE A 14 50.65 -9.60 16.73
N PHE A 15 50.92 -9.34 18.02
CA PHE A 15 50.75 -8.03 18.66
C PHE A 15 51.87 -7.07 18.26
N THR A 16 51.54 -6.19 17.32
CA THR A 16 52.32 -5.03 16.88
C THR A 16 51.59 -3.74 17.24
N PHE A 17 52.25 -2.59 17.11
CA PHE A 17 51.58 -1.29 17.24
C PHE A 17 50.30 -1.21 16.38
N GLY A 18 50.37 -1.67 15.12
CA GLY A 18 49.22 -1.70 14.22
C GLY A 18 48.05 -2.52 14.75
N THR A 19 48.28 -3.72 15.29
CA THR A 19 47.18 -4.54 15.85
C THR A 19 46.58 -3.96 17.12
N ILE A 20 47.38 -3.27 17.94
CA ILE A 20 46.86 -2.58 19.14
C ILE A 20 45.96 -1.43 18.70
N THR A 21 46.38 -0.65 17.70
CA THR A 21 45.55 0.42 17.11
C THR A 21 44.23 -0.13 16.56
N LEU A 22 44.25 -1.26 15.84
CA LEU A 22 43.03 -1.92 15.35
C LEU A 22 42.10 -2.30 16.50
N LEU A 23 42.62 -2.91 17.57
CA LEU A 23 41.83 -3.30 18.74
C LEU A 23 41.19 -2.10 19.45
N ILE A 24 41.88 -0.95 19.52
CA ILE A 24 41.32 0.28 20.10
C ILE A 24 40.16 0.79 19.25
N ILE A 25 40.34 0.88 17.92
CA ILE A 25 39.27 1.32 17.00
C ILE A 25 38.06 0.37 17.08
N MET A 26 38.32 -0.95 17.10
CA MET A 26 37.27 -1.96 17.29
C MET A 26 36.51 -1.76 18.59
N GLY A 27 37.23 -1.55 19.71
CA GLY A 27 36.61 -1.34 21.02
C GLY A 27 35.69 -0.12 21.05
N ILE A 28 36.11 1.00 20.45
CA ILE A 28 35.32 2.22 20.35
C ILE A 28 34.06 1.99 19.50
N GLY A 29 34.20 1.46 18.28
CA GLY A 29 33.05 1.27 17.38
C GLY A 29 32.07 0.21 17.88
N TYR A 30 32.55 -0.92 18.43
CA TYR A 30 31.66 -1.93 19.00
C TYR A 30 30.96 -1.46 20.28
N ALA A 31 31.55 -0.53 21.06
CA ALA A 31 30.83 0.09 22.17
C ALA A 31 29.61 0.89 21.69
N PHE A 32 29.74 1.65 20.59
CA PHE A 32 28.60 2.28 19.92
C PHE A 32 27.60 1.24 19.39
N GLY A 33 28.09 0.14 18.81
CA GLY A 33 27.24 -0.97 18.36
C GLY A 33 26.39 -1.59 19.45
N ILE A 34 27.00 -1.91 20.59
CA ILE A 34 26.30 -2.49 21.74
C ILE A 34 25.27 -1.48 22.27
N THR A 35 25.63 -0.21 22.35
CA THR A 35 24.70 0.87 22.75
C THR A 35 23.47 0.91 21.84
N ARG A 36 23.69 0.83 20.53
CA ARG A 36 22.65 0.75 19.49
C ARG A 36 21.75 -0.48 19.66
N LEU A 37 22.31 -1.66 19.94
CA LEU A 37 21.52 -2.89 20.13
C LEU A 37 20.62 -2.83 21.38
N ILE A 38 21.03 -2.10 22.41
CA ILE A 38 20.29 -1.98 23.68
C ILE A 38 19.28 -0.83 23.65
N LEU A 39 19.68 0.35 23.18
CA LEU A 39 18.89 1.59 23.25
C LEU A 39 18.13 1.91 21.96
N GLY A 40 18.27 1.07 20.93
CA GLY A 40 17.59 1.23 19.65
C GLY A 40 18.29 2.21 18.71
N LEU A 41 17.66 2.42 17.55
CA LEU A 41 18.36 2.97 16.39
C LEU A 41 18.84 4.42 16.59
N GLY A 42 17.92 5.31 16.97
CA GLY A 42 18.20 6.74 17.13
C GLY A 42 19.25 7.10 18.19
N SER A 43 19.70 6.16 19.02
CA SER A 43 20.72 6.42 20.05
C SER A 43 22.14 6.62 19.50
N VAL A 44 22.42 6.09 18.31
CA VAL A 44 23.77 6.03 17.74
C VAL A 44 23.83 6.52 16.30
N THR A 45 22.70 6.67 15.61
CA THR A 45 22.66 7.01 14.18
C THR A 45 21.84 8.26 13.90
N ASN A 46 22.19 8.99 12.84
CA ASN A 46 21.40 10.10 12.30
C ASN A 46 20.34 9.65 11.28
N LEU A 47 19.98 8.36 11.27
CA LEU A 47 18.90 7.83 10.43
C LEU A 47 17.54 8.36 10.89
N ASP A 48 16.64 8.57 9.94
CA ASP A 48 15.26 8.98 10.19
C ASP A 48 14.30 8.31 9.19
N ASN A 49 13.02 8.68 9.25
CA ASN A 49 11.99 8.09 8.37
C ASN A 49 12.17 8.48 6.88
N HIS A 50 12.89 9.55 6.58
CA HIS A 50 13.18 9.98 5.21
C HIS A 50 14.44 9.31 4.68
N ASN A 51 15.46 9.14 5.53
CA ASN A 51 16.75 8.51 5.26
C ASN A 51 16.92 7.25 6.13
N PRO A 52 16.23 6.14 5.79
CA PRO A 52 16.27 4.92 6.59
C PRO A 52 17.59 4.15 6.41
N TRP A 53 18.32 4.41 5.32
CA TRP A 53 19.62 3.82 5.03
C TRP A 53 20.70 4.89 5.03
N GLY A 54 21.81 4.57 5.68
CA GLY A 54 22.96 5.46 5.85
C GLY A 54 24.25 4.81 5.39
N ILE A 55 25.36 5.28 5.97
CA ILE A 55 26.71 4.78 5.66
C ILE A 55 26.86 3.28 5.91
N TRP A 56 26.13 2.69 6.85
CA TRP A 56 26.20 1.24 7.11
C TRP A 56 25.72 0.41 5.91
N ILE A 57 24.62 0.78 5.27
CA ILE A 57 24.17 0.08 4.07
C ILE A 57 25.03 0.46 2.86
N ALA A 58 25.31 1.74 2.67
CA ALA A 58 26.05 2.22 1.50
C ALA A 58 27.50 1.74 1.47
N PHE A 59 28.19 1.74 2.60
CA PHE A 59 29.59 1.33 2.73
C PHE A 59 29.73 -0.10 3.25
N ASP A 60 29.27 -0.41 4.46
CA ASP A 60 29.57 -1.71 5.08
C ASP A 60 28.94 -2.87 4.30
N VAL A 61 27.73 -2.68 3.75
CA VAL A 61 27.06 -3.70 2.92
C VAL A 61 27.43 -3.56 1.44
N ALA A 62 27.05 -2.46 0.78
CA ALA A 62 27.16 -2.37 -0.67
C ALA A 62 28.62 -2.27 -1.16
N CYS A 63 29.49 -1.49 -0.50
CA CYS A 63 30.93 -1.52 -0.81
C CYS A 63 31.57 -2.82 -0.33
N GLY A 64 31.28 -3.28 0.90
CA GLY A 64 31.87 -4.50 1.46
C GLY A 64 31.70 -5.72 0.56
N VAL A 65 30.48 -5.92 0.04
CA VAL A 65 30.15 -7.00 -0.91
C VAL A 65 30.89 -6.85 -2.24
N ALA A 66 31.04 -5.63 -2.77
CA ALA A 66 31.76 -5.37 -4.01
C ALA A 66 33.28 -5.61 -3.87
N LEU A 67 33.87 -5.16 -2.76
CA LEU A 67 35.31 -5.32 -2.51
C LEU A 67 35.71 -6.78 -2.25
N ALA A 68 34.78 -7.61 -1.77
CA ALA A 68 34.97 -9.04 -1.63
C ALA A 68 35.04 -9.81 -2.97
N ALA A 69 34.87 -9.14 -4.12
CA ALA A 69 34.88 -9.76 -5.45
C ALA A 69 36.22 -10.43 -5.83
N GLY A 70 37.31 -10.11 -5.15
CA GLY A 70 38.63 -10.73 -5.37
C GLY A 70 38.62 -12.26 -5.25
N GLY A 71 37.79 -12.81 -4.35
CA GLY A 71 37.67 -14.26 -4.14
C GLY A 71 37.14 -14.98 -5.37
N PHE A 72 35.92 -14.65 -5.82
CA PHE A 72 35.30 -15.34 -6.95
C PHE A 72 36.00 -15.06 -8.28
N THR A 73 36.54 -13.85 -8.48
CA THR A 73 37.28 -13.52 -9.72
C THR A 73 38.57 -14.32 -9.83
N THR A 74 39.29 -14.49 -8.72
CA THR A 74 40.49 -15.34 -8.66
C THR A 74 40.13 -16.83 -8.75
N ALA A 75 39.08 -17.29 -8.09
CA ALA A 75 38.60 -18.67 -8.17
C ALA A 75 38.18 -19.03 -9.60
N ALA A 76 37.42 -18.17 -10.28
CA ALA A 76 37.08 -18.34 -11.69
C ALA A 76 38.34 -18.41 -12.56
N LEU A 77 39.32 -17.53 -12.35
CA LEU A 77 40.57 -17.52 -13.11
C LEU A 77 41.38 -18.82 -12.97
N VAL A 78 41.50 -19.34 -11.74
CA VAL A 78 42.35 -20.50 -11.43
C VAL A 78 41.65 -21.83 -11.70
N ASP A 79 40.38 -21.96 -11.30
CA ASP A 79 39.67 -23.23 -11.27
C ASP A 79 38.71 -23.45 -12.43
N ILE A 80 38.11 -22.37 -12.98
CA ILE A 80 37.25 -22.47 -14.17
C ILE A 80 38.07 -22.27 -15.45
N PHE A 81 38.83 -21.17 -15.54
CA PHE A 81 39.66 -20.86 -16.71
C PHE A 81 41.03 -21.56 -16.71
N GLY A 82 41.31 -22.38 -15.69
CA GLY A 82 42.48 -23.26 -15.65
C GLY A 82 43.83 -22.54 -15.55
N ARG A 83 43.89 -21.26 -15.16
CA ARG A 83 45.15 -20.51 -15.06
C ARG A 83 45.87 -20.79 -13.74
N LYS A 84 46.38 -22.03 -13.60
CA LYS A 84 47.03 -22.53 -12.38
C LYS A 84 48.26 -21.74 -11.92
N LYS A 85 48.85 -20.89 -12.77
CA LYS A 85 49.91 -19.93 -12.38
C LYS A 85 49.48 -19.01 -11.24
N TYR A 86 48.20 -18.65 -11.13
CA TYR A 86 47.69 -17.75 -10.08
C TYR A 86 47.21 -18.47 -8.81
N LEU A 87 47.41 -19.78 -8.71
CA LEU A 87 47.05 -20.56 -7.52
C LEU A 87 47.58 -19.97 -6.19
N PRO A 88 48.80 -19.38 -6.12
CA PRO A 88 49.29 -18.71 -4.90
C PRO A 88 48.41 -17.56 -4.40
N LEU A 89 47.65 -16.91 -5.29
CA LEU A 89 46.77 -15.78 -4.96
C LEU A 89 45.37 -16.21 -4.52
N LEU A 90 45.02 -17.49 -4.69
CA LEU A 90 43.66 -17.99 -4.48
C LEU A 90 43.25 -17.99 -3.00
N ARG A 91 44.06 -18.58 -2.11
CA ARG A 91 43.73 -18.67 -0.67
C ARG A 91 43.63 -17.30 0.00
N PRO A 92 44.55 -16.34 -0.24
CA PRO A 92 44.41 -14.99 0.30
C PRO A 92 43.14 -14.30 -0.21
N ALA A 93 42.84 -14.40 -1.51
CA ALA A 93 41.63 -13.81 -2.09
C ALA A 93 40.32 -14.42 -1.53
N ILE A 94 40.27 -15.73 -1.33
CA ILE A 94 39.13 -16.42 -0.69
C ILE A 94 39.00 -15.98 0.77
N LEU A 95 40.10 -15.82 1.51
CA LEU A 95 40.05 -15.30 2.88
C LEU A 95 39.45 -13.89 2.92
N THR A 96 39.90 -13.00 2.03
CA THR A 96 39.36 -11.64 1.93
C THR A 96 37.87 -11.65 1.61
N ALA A 97 37.44 -12.51 0.69
CA ALA A 97 36.02 -12.69 0.40
C ALA A 97 35.25 -13.20 1.62
N PHE A 98 35.72 -14.28 2.25
CA PHE A 98 35.11 -14.85 3.46
C PHE A 98 34.94 -13.81 4.57
N LEU A 99 35.99 -13.07 4.90
CA LEU A 99 35.92 -12.03 5.93
C LEU A 99 35.01 -10.87 5.51
N GLY A 100 35.05 -10.46 4.23
CA GLY A 100 34.16 -9.43 3.70
C GLY A 100 32.69 -9.80 3.89
N TYR A 101 32.25 -10.98 3.44
CA TYR A 101 30.85 -11.40 3.58
C TYR A 101 30.43 -11.68 5.02
N LEU A 102 31.32 -12.25 5.83
CA LEU A 102 31.03 -12.48 7.24
C LEU A 102 30.80 -11.15 7.98
N TRP A 103 31.63 -10.14 7.72
CA TRP A 103 31.46 -8.83 8.35
C TRP A 103 30.31 -8.01 7.76
N VAL A 104 29.95 -8.20 6.49
CA VAL A 104 28.70 -7.66 5.93
C VAL A 104 27.49 -8.21 6.70
N ALA A 105 27.44 -9.52 6.97
CA ALA A 105 26.34 -10.12 7.73
C ALA A 105 26.30 -9.63 9.19
N ILE A 106 27.47 -9.42 9.80
CA ILE A 106 27.58 -8.83 11.15
C ILE A 106 27.13 -7.37 11.13
N ALA A 107 27.59 -6.56 10.18
CA ALA A 107 27.21 -5.15 10.05
C ALA A 107 25.70 -5.00 9.84
N LEU A 108 25.10 -5.84 8.99
CA LEU A 108 23.65 -5.88 8.78
C LEU A 108 22.89 -6.16 10.08
N SER A 109 23.45 -6.97 10.98
CA SER A 109 22.84 -7.25 12.28
C SER A 109 22.79 -6.01 13.19
N PHE A 110 23.66 -5.02 13.01
CA PHE A 110 23.61 -3.74 13.73
C PHE A 110 22.65 -2.72 13.07
N ASP A 111 22.46 -2.84 11.77
CA ASP A 111 21.55 -1.97 11.01
C ASP A 111 20.08 -2.32 11.28
N LEU A 112 19.75 -3.61 11.37
CA LEU A 112 18.38 -4.10 11.53
C LEU A 112 17.72 -3.70 12.86
N GLY A 113 16.53 -3.10 12.78
CA GLY A 113 15.69 -2.76 13.94
C GLY A 113 15.35 -3.92 14.86
N ARG A 114 15.20 -5.14 14.32
CA ARG A 114 14.92 -6.37 15.08
C ARG A 114 15.92 -7.45 14.74
N TYR A 115 17.19 -7.20 15.02
CA TYR A 115 18.32 -8.09 14.69
C TYR A 115 18.15 -9.54 15.17
N TRP A 116 17.48 -9.80 16.30
CA TRP A 116 17.18 -11.15 16.78
C TRP A 116 16.24 -11.96 15.87
N ASN A 117 15.52 -11.29 14.95
CA ASN A 117 14.62 -11.91 13.97
C ASN A 117 15.27 -12.09 12.59
N ILE A 118 16.58 -11.87 12.44
CA ILE A 118 17.29 -11.95 11.15
C ILE A 118 17.15 -13.32 10.45
N TRP A 119 16.88 -14.39 11.19
CA TRP A 119 16.72 -15.76 10.67
C TRP A 119 15.33 -16.02 10.04
N ARG A 120 14.31 -15.19 10.32
CA ARG A 120 12.94 -15.44 9.89
C ARG A 120 12.74 -15.54 8.36
N PRO A 121 13.41 -14.75 7.52
CA PRO A 121 13.25 -14.84 6.06
C PRO A 121 13.58 -16.24 5.49
N ILE A 122 14.41 -17.04 6.17
CA ILE A 122 14.73 -18.42 5.76
C ILE A 122 13.49 -19.32 5.74
N PHE A 123 12.55 -19.10 6.68
CA PHE A 123 11.33 -19.91 6.82
C PHE A 123 10.05 -19.19 6.38
N ASN A 124 10.06 -17.85 6.35
CA ASN A 124 8.91 -17.01 5.99
C ASN A 124 9.27 -16.14 4.78
N TRP A 125 9.38 -16.77 3.61
CA TRP A 125 9.79 -16.13 2.37
C TRP A 125 8.77 -15.12 1.82
N GLN A 126 9.28 -14.05 1.20
CA GLN A 126 8.53 -13.10 0.38
C GLN A 126 9.23 -12.98 -0.97
N GLY A 127 8.81 -13.78 -1.93
CA GLY A 127 9.45 -13.89 -3.26
C GLY A 127 9.43 -12.62 -4.09
N ASN A 128 8.58 -11.64 -3.76
CA ASN A 128 8.53 -10.35 -4.46
C ASN A 128 9.53 -9.31 -3.90
N SER A 129 10.27 -9.63 -2.84
CA SER A 129 11.21 -8.70 -2.22
C SER A 129 12.63 -8.92 -2.73
N VAL A 130 13.21 -7.89 -3.34
CA VAL A 130 14.63 -7.89 -3.73
C VAL A 130 15.55 -8.09 -2.51
N LEU A 131 15.14 -7.60 -1.33
CA LEU A 131 15.90 -7.79 -0.10
C LEU A 131 15.92 -9.24 0.37
N PHE A 132 14.84 -10.00 0.10
CA PHE A 132 14.83 -11.45 0.33
C PHE A 132 15.82 -12.17 -0.60
N GLU A 133 15.82 -11.84 -1.89
CA GLU A 133 16.76 -12.40 -2.86
C GLU A 133 18.22 -12.14 -2.45
N VAL A 134 18.56 -10.87 -2.16
CA VAL A 134 19.90 -10.48 -1.71
C VAL A 134 20.29 -11.21 -0.43
N GLY A 135 19.39 -11.26 0.56
CA GLY A 135 19.65 -11.93 1.84
C GLY A 135 19.92 -13.43 1.69
N MET A 136 19.15 -14.13 0.85
CA MET A 136 19.35 -15.55 0.60
C MET A 136 20.61 -15.82 -0.20
N CYS A 137 20.89 -15.04 -1.26
CA CYS A 137 22.09 -15.21 -2.06
C CYS A 137 23.37 -14.95 -1.26
N VAL A 138 23.40 -13.90 -0.43
CA VAL A 138 24.53 -13.62 0.48
C VAL A 138 24.69 -14.74 1.51
N THR A 139 23.59 -15.27 2.06
CA THR A 139 23.62 -16.40 3.02
C THR A 139 24.21 -17.66 2.39
N PHE A 140 23.72 -18.07 1.22
CA PHE A 140 24.25 -19.23 0.52
C PHE A 140 25.69 -19.04 0.08
N TYR A 141 26.06 -17.84 -0.37
CA TYR A 141 27.44 -17.55 -0.75
C TYR A 141 28.39 -17.58 0.46
N LEU A 142 27.98 -17.08 1.62
CA LEU A 142 28.76 -17.21 2.85
C LEU A 142 28.95 -18.68 3.25
N MET A 143 27.93 -19.53 3.08
CA MET A 143 28.08 -20.98 3.29
C MET A 143 29.10 -21.60 2.32
N VAL A 144 29.08 -21.21 1.04
CA VAL A 144 30.07 -21.64 0.05
C VAL A 144 31.48 -21.21 0.48
N LEU A 145 31.67 -19.95 0.87
CA LEU A 145 32.96 -19.43 1.33
C LEU A 145 33.47 -20.15 2.59
N CYS A 146 32.58 -20.53 3.52
CA CYS A 146 32.95 -21.37 4.66
C CYS A 146 33.53 -22.72 4.22
N VAL A 147 32.91 -23.36 3.21
CA VAL A 147 33.39 -24.63 2.65
C VAL A 147 34.71 -24.43 1.91
N GLU A 148 34.84 -23.39 1.09
CA GLU A 148 36.07 -23.09 0.34
C GLU A 148 37.26 -22.74 1.24
N MET A 149 37.02 -22.07 2.37
CA MET A 149 38.05 -21.72 3.34
C MET A 149 38.46 -22.89 4.25
N SER A 150 37.57 -23.88 4.43
CA SER A 150 37.78 -24.99 5.36
C SER A 150 39.05 -25.82 5.12
N PRO A 151 39.55 -26.09 3.89
CA PRO A 151 40.81 -26.80 3.70
C PRO A 151 42.01 -26.09 4.34
N SER A 152 42.08 -24.75 4.25
CA SER A 152 43.17 -23.98 4.85
C SER A 152 43.15 -24.04 6.37
N ILE A 153 41.96 -24.10 6.96
CA ILE A 153 41.77 -24.25 8.41
C ILE A 153 42.16 -25.68 8.84
N LEU A 154 41.65 -26.71 8.16
CA LEU A 154 41.88 -28.12 8.49
C LEU A 154 43.36 -28.52 8.32
N GLU A 155 44.03 -28.05 7.26
CA GLU A 155 45.48 -28.21 7.07
C GLU A 155 46.26 -27.55 8.21
N GLY A 156 45.86 -26.34 8.62
CA GLY A 156 46.50 -25.65 9.74
C GLY A 156 46.30 -26.33 11.09
N LEU A 157 45.11 -26.89 11.36
CA LEU A 157 44.83 -27.69 12.56
C LEU A 157 45.66 -28.97 12.58
N LYS A 158 45.78 -29.66 11.44
CA LYS A 158 46.64 -30.83 11.31
C LYS A 158 48.11 -30.49 11.58
N ALA A 159 48.63 -29.42 10.95
CA ALA A 159 50.00 -28.98 11.19
C ALA A 159 50.27 -28.65 12.68
N ARG A 160 49.26 -28.17 13.41
CA ARG A 160 49.34 -27.92 14.85
C ARG A 160 49.43 -29.21 15.68
N ILE A 161 48.69 -30.25 15.29
CA ILE A 161 48.74 -31.59 15.90
C ILE A 161 50.14 -32.21 15.69
N ASP A 162 50.62 -32.15 14.44
CA ASP A 162 51.89 -32.72 14.01
C ASP A 162 53.08 -31.99 14.68
N GLY A 163 52.98 -30.66 14.85
CA GLY A 163 53.99 -29.82 15.50
C GLY A 163 53.97 -29.80 17.04
N ASN A 164 53.06 -30.55 17.69
CA ASN A 164 52.89 -30.60 19.15
C ASN A 164 52.77 -29.23 19.85
N GLU A 165 52.10 -28.27 19.20
CA GLU A 165 51.93 -26.92 19.72
C GLU A 165 50.80 -26.82 20.77
N TRP A 166 50.58 -25.62 21.31
CA TRP A 166 49.50 -25.36 22.28
C TRP A 166 48.13 -25.84 21.79
N GLY A 167 47.45 -26.66 22.60
CA GLY A 167 46.15 -27.28 22.28
C GLY A 167 46.24 -28.60 21.51
N ALA A 168 47.43 -29.08 21.11
CA ALA A 168 47.59 -30.33 20.35
C ALA A 168 47.04 -31.57 21.08
N ALA A 169 47.16 -31.64 22.41
CA ALA A 169 46.64 -32.75 23.21
C ALA A 169 45.10 -32.87 23.12
N LEU A 170 44.39 -31.74 23.04
CA LEU A 170 42.94 -31.71 22.85
C LEU A 170 42.57 -32.02 21.39
N LEU A 171 43.30 -31.44 20.43
CA LEU A 171 43.07 -31.64 18.99
C LEU A 171 43.30 -33.09 18.54
N ARG A 172 44.25 -33.82 19.15
CA ARG A 172 44.46 -35.27 18.87
C ARG A 172 43.20 -36.12 19.12
N ARG A 173 42.35 -35.74 20.08
CA ARG A 173 41.09 -36.46 20.36
C ARG A 173 40.10 -36.36 19.20
N VAL A 174 40.23 -35.32 18.37
CA VAL A 174 39.34 -35.04 17.23
C VAL A 174 40.07 -35.12 15.88
N GLU A 175 41.27 -35.73 15.83
CA GLU A 175 42.06 -35.83 14.60
C GLU A 175 41.36 -36.66 13.51
N LYS A 176 40.80 -37.83 13.88
CA LYS A 176 40.04 -38.68 12.96
C LYS A 176 38.86 -37.95 12.29
N PRO A 177 37.98 -37.25 13.05
CA PRO A 177 36.92 -36.47 12.41
C PRO A 177 37.45 -35.31 11.57
N ILE A 178 38.54 -34.63 11.96
CA ILE A 178 39.17 -33.56 11.15
C ILE A 178 39.63 -34.10 9.78
N LEU A 179 40.34 -35.23 9.76
CA LEU A 179 40.84 -35.85 8.53
C LEU A 179 39.70 -36.37 7.65
N THR A 180 38.65 -36.93 8.26
CA THR A 180 37.45 -37.38 7.57
C THR A 180 36.76 -36.20 6.88
N LEU A 181 36.56 -35.09 7.61
CA LEU A 181 35.99 -33.86 7.07
C LEU A 181 36.84 -33.29 5.94
N TYR A 182 38.17 -33.24 6.10
CA TYR A 182 39.09 -32.77 5.06
C TYR A 182 38.96 -33.57 3.75
N ARG A 183 38.83 -34.90 3.85
CA ARG A 183 38.62 -35.75 2.67
C ARG A 183 37.29 -35.46 1.98
N TRP A 184 36.21 -35.32 2.75
CA TRP A 184 34.88 -35.01 2.22
C TRP A 184 34.82 -33.64 1.55
N VAL A 185 35.36 -32.61 2.19
CA VAL A 185 35.42 -31.25 1.65
C VAL A 185 36.16 -31.24 0.31
N ARG A 186 37.31 -31.92 0.20
CA ARG A 186 38.07 -31.99 -1.06
C ARG A 186 37.29 -32.61 -2.22
N ILE A 187 36.43 -33.59 -1.93
CA ILE A 187 35.57 -34.22 -2.94
C ILE A 187 34.48 -33.24 -3.40
N ALA A 188 33.88 -32.50 -2.46
CA ALA A 188 32.79 -31.57 -2.75
C ALA A 188 33.25 -30.20 -3.28
N LEU A 189 34.51 -29.80 -3.04
CA LEU A 189 35.03 -28.46 -3.31
C LEU A 189 34.82 -27.97 -4.75
N PRO A 190 35.00 -28.79 -5.82
CA PRO A 190 34.76 -28.33 -7.19
C PRO A 190 33.32 -27.86 -7.43
N PHE A 191 32.33 -28.54 -6.83
CA PHE A 191 30.93 -28.15 -6.92
C PHE A 191 30.71 -26.79 -6.26
N PHE A 192 31.23 -26.60 -5.04
CA PHE A 192 31.12 -25.35 -4.30
C PHE A 192 31.79 -24.17 -5.01
N ILE A 193 32.95 -24.37 -5.66
CA ILE A 193 33.62 -23.33 -6.45
C ILE A 193 32.73 -22.84 -7.61
N VAL A 194 32.12 -23.75 -8.36
CA VAL A 194 31.22 -23.39 -9.46
C VAL A 194 29.98 -22.66 -8.93
N THR A 195 29.37 -23.19 -7.87
CA THR A 195 28.23 -22.55 -7.20
C THR A 195 28.58 -21.17 -6.66
N GLY A 196 29.77 -21.00 -6.09
CA GLY A 196 30.27 -19.72 -5.57
C GLY A 196 30.38 -18.66 -6.66
N VAL A 197 30.94 -19.02 -7.83
CA VAL A 197 31.03 -18.10 -8.97
C VAL A 197 29.64 -17.73 -9.51
N VAL A 198 28.71 -18.68 -9.61
CA VAL A 198 27.33 -18.39 -10.08
C VAL A 198 26.58 -17.49 -9.10
N LEU A 199 26.60 -17.82 -7.81
CA LEU A 199 25.98 -16.99 -6.77
C LEU A 199 26.58 -15.58 -6.73
N SER A 200 27.88 -15.46 -7.02
CA SER A 200 28.56 -14.17 -7.14
C SER A 200 27.97 -13.25 -8.19
N PHE A 201 27.57 -13.79 -9.34
CA PHE A 201 26.93 -12.99 -10.37
C PHE A 201 25.54 -12.54 -9.95
N MET A 202 24.78 -13.43 -9.30
CA MET A 202 23.44 -13.13 -8.81
C MET A 202 23.47 -11.98 -7.79
N HIS A 203 24.06 -12.14 -6.60
CA HIS A 203 23.92 -11.11 -5.56
C HIS A 203 24.56 -9.76 -5.94
N GLN A 204 25.61 -9.74 -6.77
CA GLN A 204 26.18 -8.47 -7.23
C GLN A 204 25.18 -7.72 -8.12
N SER A 205 24.45 -8.43 -8.98
CA SER A 205 23.40 -7.80 -9.79
C SER A 205 22.16 -7.43 -8.97
N SER A 206 21.70 -8.28 -8.06
CA SER A 206 20.51 -8.04 -7.23
C SER A 206 20.69 -6.84 -6.28
N LEU A 207 21.91 -6.56 -5.82
CA LEU A 207 22.23 -5.34 -5.07
C LEU A 207 21.98 -4.06 -5.89
N GLY A 208 22.21 -4.09 -7.21
CA GLY A 208 21.87 -2.98 -8.10
C GLY A 208 20.36 -2.83 -8.28
N THR A 209 19.61 -3.93 -8.25
CA THR A 209 18.13 -3.93 -8.31
C THR A 209 17.49 -3.26 -7.08
N LEU A 210 18.17 -3.25 -5.93
CA LEU A 210 17.62 -2.67 -4.68
C LEU A 210 17.23 -1.20 -4.80
N MET A 211 17.85 -0.43 -5.69
CA MET A 211 17.52 0.99 -5.86
C MET A 211 16.44 1.24 -6.92
N LEU A 212 16.15 0.26 -7.78
CA LEU A 212 15.08 0.36 -8.80
C LEU A 212 13.68 0.41 -8.19
N ILE A 213 13.51 -0.02 -6.94
CA ILE A 213 12.24 0.08 -6.21
C ILE A 213 11.98 1.49 -5.64
N SER A 214 12.91 2.43 -5.78
CA SER A 214 12.80 3.80 -5.26
C SER A 214 12.95 4.89 -6.36
N PRO A 215 12.22 4.82 -7.48
CA PRO A 215 12.44 5.71 -8.62
C PRO A 215 12.16 7.19 -8.30
N THR A 216 11.26 7.47 -7.35
CA THR A 216 10.92 8.85 -6.94
C THR A 216 11.92 9.47 -5.96
N LYS A 217 12.89 8.68 -5.46
CA LYS A 217 13.87 9.13 -4.46
C LYS A 217 15.30 9.07 -4.99
N LEU A 218 15.55 8.37 -6.09
CA LEU A 218 16.88 8.27 -6.69
C LEU A 218 17.05 9.36 -7.75
N SER A 219 18.23 9.98 -7.77
CA SER A 219 18.60 11.00 -8.74
C SER A 219 18.58 10.40 -10.15
N PRO A 220 18.04 11.12 -11.16
CA PRO A 220 18.04 10.68 -12.56
C PRO A 220 19.43 10.32 -13.09
N LEU A 221 20.51 10.82 -12.48
CA LEU A 221 21.88 10.47 -12.84
C LEU A 221 22.19 8.95 -12.70
N TRP A 222 21.63 8.28 -11.68
CA TRP A 222 21.86 6.85 -11.41
C TRP A 222 20.59 5.99 -11.50
N ASP A 223 19.41 6.58 -11.64
CA ASP A 223 18.17 5.83 -11.90
C ASP A 223 18.14 5.29 -13.35
N THR A 224 18.47 4.01 -13.50
CA THR A 224 18.48 3.30 -14.79
C THR A 224 18.21 1.82 -14.62
N ASN A 225 17.42 1.22 -15.53
CA ASN A 225 17.15 -0.23 -15.53
C ASN A 225 18.41 -1.10 -15.74
N VAL A 226 19.53 -0.50 -16.19
CA VAL A 226 20.82 -1.20 -16.38
C VAL A 226 21.65 -1.25 -15.10
N LEU A 227 21.17 -0.66 -13.99
CA LEU A 227 21.89 -0.61 -12.71
C LEU A 227 22.36 -1.98 -12.18
N PRO A 228 21.59 -3.10 -12.29
CA PRO A 228 22.06 -4.43 -11.91
C PRO A 228 23.32 -4.87 -12.69
N VAL A 229 23.37 -4.56 -13.98
CA VAL A 229 24.51 -4.89 -14.84
C VAL A 229 25.72 -4.01 -14.49
N LEU A 230 25.51 -2.72 -14.24
CA LEU A 230 26.57 -1.81 -13.80
C LEU A 230 27.19 -2.25 -12.46
N PHE A 231 26.38 -2.75 -11.53
CA PHE A 231 26.86 -3.28 -10.25
C PHE A 231 27.69 -4.56 -10.42
N LEU A 232 27.23 -5.49 -11.26
CA LEU A 232 27.97 -6.70 -11.59
C LEU A 232 29.32 -6.40 -12.27
N LEU A 233 29.32 -5.54 -13.30
CA LEU A 233 30.53 -5.19 -14.04
C LEU A 233 31.54 -4.44 -13.18
N SER A 234 31.09 -3.53 -12.30
CA SER A 234 31.98 -2.83 -11.36
C SER A 234 32.59 -3.79 -10.33
N ALA A 235 31.84 -4.79 -9.85
CA ALA A 235 32.37 -5.82 -8.95
C ALA A 235 33.45 -6.68 -9.63
N ILE A 236 33.22 -7.09 -10.89
CA ILE A 236 34.23 -7.82 -11.68
C ILE A 236 35.46 -6.94 -11.93
N ALA A 237 35.26 -5.65 -12.24
CA ALA A 237 36.34 -4.71 -12.50
C ALA A 237 37.25 -4.48 -11.28
N VAL A 238 36.69 -4.46 -10.06
CA VAL A 238 37.46 -4.24 -8.81
C VAL A 238 38.08 -5.52 -8.23
N GLY A 239 37.61 -6.72 -8.64
CA GLY A 239 38.06 -7.99 -8.09
C GLY A 239 39.59 -8.18 -8.11
N PHE A 240 40.23 -8.12 -9.29
CA PHE A 240 41.70 -8.23 -9.37
C PHE A 240 42.46 -7.05 -8.76
N PRO A 241 42.04 -5.78 -8.92
CA PRO A 241 42.59 -4.66 -8.16
C PRO A 241 42.63 -4.88 -6.65
N MET A 242 41.57 -5.47 -6.07
CA MET A 242 41.54 -5.78 -4.65
C MET A 242 42.60 -6.83 -4.27
N VAL A 243 42.76 -7.88 -5.08
CA VAL A 243 43.80 -8.91 -4.88
C VAL A 243 45.20 -8.30 -4.98
N ILE A 244 45.43 -7.38 -5.93
CA ILE A 244 46.70 -6.66 -6.07
C ILE A 244 46.98 -5.81 -4.83
N LEU A 245 45.98 -5.07 -4.35
CA LEU A 245 46.11 -4.23 -3.15
C LEU A 245 46.43 -5.08 -1.92
N GLU A 246 45.68 -6.17 -1.73
CA GLU A 246 45.87 -7.12 -0.64
C GLU A 246 47.28 -7.72 -0.65
N SER A 247 47.73 -8.24 -1.81
CA SER A 247 49.08 -8.80 -1.95
C SER A 247 50.15 -7.77 -1.61
N ILE A 248 50.06 -6.54 -2.15
CA ILE A 248 51.06 -5.49 -1.86
C ILE A 248 51.05 -5.12 -0.37
N TYR A 249 49.86 -4.99 0.24
CA TYR A 249 49.73 -4.62 1.65
C TYR A 249 50.23 -5.73 2.59
N ALA A 250 49.92 -7.00 2.29
CA ALA A 250 50.45 -8.16 3.00
C ALA A 250 51.99 -8.21 2.90
N ASN A 251 52.55 -7.90 1.74
CA ASN A 251 53.99 -7.85 1.54
C ASN A 251 54.65 -6.75 2.40
N ILE A 252 54.06 -5.56 2.47
CA ILE A 252 54.55 -4.47 3.32
C ILE A 252 54.43 -4.84 4.81
N SER A 253 53.26 -5.32 5.24
CA SER A 253 52.94 -5.63 6.64
C SER A 253 53.80 -6.77 7.20
N PHE A 254 54.01 -7.82 6.40
CA PHE A 254 54.79 -8.98 6.80
C PHE A 254 56.28 -8.90 6.41
N GLY A 255 56.69 -7.86 5.67
CA GLY A 255 58.07 -7.69 5.20
C GLY A 255 58.48 -8.75 4.17
N ARG A 256 57.56 -9.12 3.27
CA ARG A 256 57.78 -10.09 2.20
C ARG A 256 58.09 -9.37 0.88
N ASN A 257 58.74 -10.08 -0.04
CA ASN A 257 58.98 -9.55 -1.38
C ASN A 257 57.68 -9.50 -2.19
N PRO A 258 57.44 -8.44 -2.97
CA PRO A 258 56.26 -8.33 -3.80
C PRO A 258 56.27 -9.37 -4.93
N GLU A 259 55.18 -10.10 -5.09
CA GLU A 259 54.99 -11.18 -6.09
C GLU A 259 54.75 -10.61 -7.50
N MET A 260 55.59 -9.68 -7.94
CA MET A 260 55.41 -8.91 -9.18
C MET A 260 55.34 -9.80 -10.44
N GLU A 261 55.89 -11.01 -10.39
CA GLU A 261 55.79 -12.03 -11.46
C GLU A 261 54.37 -12.57 -11.67
N LEU A 262 53.53 -12.50 -10.62
CA LEU A 262 52.11 -12.84 -10.63
C LEU A 262 51.25 -11.59 -10.84
N LEU A 263 51.58 -10.49 -10.17
CA LEU A 263 50.79 -9.25 -10.22
C LEU A 263 50.88 -8.55 -11.59
N THR A 264 52.07 -8.49 -12.20
CA THR A 264 52.26 -7.80 -13.50
C THR A 264 51.41 -8.43 -14.62
N PRO A 265 51.40 -9.77 -14.81
CA PRO A 265 50.52 -10.39 -15.81
C PRO A 265 49.04 -10.28 -15.46
N LEU A 266 48.68 -10.34 -14.18
CA LEU A 266 47.29 -10.21 -13.71
C LEU A 266 46.71 -8.83 -14.09
N THR A 267 47.50 -7.77 -13.97
CA THR A 267 47.09 -6.40 -14.31
C THR A 267 46.72 -6.20 -15.78
N ARG A 268 47.14 -7.09 -16.68
CA ARG A 268 46.78 -7.01 -18.12
C ARG A 268 45.30 -7.31 -18.37
N PHE A 269 44.63 -8.01 -17.47
CA PHE A 269 43.20 -8.29 -17.57
C PHE A 269 42.34 -7.11 -17.09
N VAL A 270 42.85 -6.29 -16.17
CA VAL A 270 42.10 -5.21 -15.51
C VAL A 270 41.53 -4.17 -16.50
N PRO A 271 42.29 -3.68 -17.51
CA PRO A 271 41.76 -2.72 -18.49
C PRO A 271 40.52 -3.21 -19.25
N TRP A 272 40.42 -4.52 -19.52
CA TRP A 272 39.27 -5.08 -20.24
C TRP A 272 38.00 -5.03 -19.40
N PHE A 273 38.08 -5.42 -18.12
CA PHE A 273 36.93 -5.37 -17.23
C PHE A 273 36.53 -3.93 -16.86
N LEU A 274 37.51 -3.08 -16.59
CA LEU A 274 37.27 -1.66 -16.31
C LEU A 274 36.71 -0.93 -17.54
N GLY A 275 37.22 -1.24 -18.73
CA GLY A 275 36.73 -0.70 -20.00
C GLY A 275 35.30 -1.14 -20.31
N ALA A 276 34.95 -2.41 -20.06
CA ALA A 276 33.58 -2.90 -20.23
C ALA A 276 32.59 -2.19 -19.27
N TYR A 277 32.94 -2.05 -17.99
CA TYR A 277 32.15 -1.28 -17.03
C TYR A 277 31.98 0.18 -17.47
N GLY A 278 33.09 0.85 -17.82
CA GLY A 278 33.08 2.23 -18.28
C GLY A 278 32.25 2.45 -19.55
N LEU A 279 32.36 1.54 -20.53
CA LEU A 279 31.60 1.62 -21.77
C LEU A 279 30.09 1.54 -21.51
N VAL A 280 29.63 0.55 -20.74
CA VAL A 280 28.20 0.41 -20.44
C VAL A 280 27.68 1.63 -19.69
N LYS A 281 28.45 2.16 -18.73
CA LYS A 281 28.08 3.36 -17.98
C LYS A 281 27.97 4.60 -18.87
N LEU A 282 28.94 4.81 -19.77
CA LEU A 282 28.94 5.96 -20.68
C LEU A 282 27.82 5.86 -21.72
N VAL A 283 27.56 4.66 -22.25
CA VAL A 283 26.45 4.42 -23.18
C VAL A 283 25.10 4.66 -22.52
N ASP A 284 24.89 4.19 -21.28
CA ASP A 284 23.66 4.45 -20.52
C ASP A 284 23.41 5.96 -20.34
N LEU A 285 24.43 6.73 -19.92
CA LEU A 285 24.34 8.18 -19.78
C LEU A 285 24.06 8.87 -21.13
N ALA A 286 24.68 8.40 -22.22
CA ALA A 286 24.46 8.96 -23.55
C ALA A 286 23.04 8.69 -24.08
N VAL A 287 22.49 7.50 -23.84
CA VAL A 287 21.11 7.15 -24.22
C VAL A 287 20.08 7.98 -23.47
N ARG A 288 20.34 8.32 -22.20
CA ARG A 288 19.44 9.10 -21.34
C ARG A 288 19.70 10.60 -21.37
N TRP A 289 20.60 11.09 -22.23
CA TRP A 289 21.08 12.47 -22.22
C TRP A 289 19.96 13.53 -22.22
N ASN A 290 18.91 13.32 -23.02
CA ASN A 290 17.81 14.29 -23.17
C ASN A 290 16.91 14.41 -21.93
N THR A 291 16.99 13.48 -20.98
CA THR A 291 16.20 13.48 -19.75
C THR A 291 17.03 13.85 -18.52
N LEU A 292 18.33 14.12 -18.68
CA LEU A 292 19.24 14.45 -17.59
C LEU A 292 19.39 15.97 -17.44
N ASP A 293 19.14 16.49 -16.24
CA ASP A 293 19.50 17.85 -15.86
C ASP A 293 20.75 17.82 -14.96
N LEU A 294 21.91 18.11 -15.57
CA LEU A 294 23.20 18.12 -14.88
C LEU A 294 23.37 19.33 -13.95
N LEU A 295 22.55 20.37 -14.09
CA LEU A 295 22.61 21.59 -13.28
C LEU A 295 21.65 21.56 -12.09
N ALA A 296 20.64 20.69 -12.12
CA ALA A 296 19.68 20.52 -11.02
C ALA A 296 20.35 20.09 -9.70
N GLN A 297 21.42 19.27 -9.76
CA GLN A 297 22.14 18.79 -8.57
C GLN A 297 23.67 18.86 -8.79
N PRO A 298 24.29 20.06 -8.68
CA PRO A 298 25.70 20.27 -9.03
C PRO A 298 26.67 19.35 -8.28
N ALA A 299 26.42 19.11 -6.99
CA ALA A 299 27.26 18.24 -6.16
C ALA A 299 27.21 16.76 -6.61
N ALA A 300 26.03 16.27 -6.99
CA ALA A 300 25.85 14.93 -7.53
C ALA A 300 26.54 14.78 -8.89
N THR A 301 26.40 15.79 -9.76
CA THR A 301 27.09 15.86 -11.06
C THR A 301 28.60 15.85 -10.90
N VAL A 302 29.16 16.64 -9.97
CA VAL A 302 30.61 16.65 -9.67
C VAL A 302 31.06 15.27 -9.17
N SER A 303 30.31 14.64 -8.29
CA SER A 303 30.63 13.29 -7.80
C SER A 303 30.63 12.25 -8.92
N LEU A 304 29.67 12.32 -9.85
CA LEU A 304 29.62 11.44 -11.03
C LEU A 304 30.83 11.66 -11.95
N ILE A 305 31.22 12.92 -12.19
CA ILE A 305 32.39 13.25 -13.01
C ILE A 305 33.65 12.68 -12.37
N ILE A 306 33.82 12.84 -11.04
CA ILE A 306 34.97 12.32 -10.31
C ILE A 306 35.01 10.79 -10.35
N GLU A 307 33.85 10.15 -10.16
CA GLU A 307 33.71 8.69 -10.28
C GLU A 307 34.21 8.20 -11.65
N ILE A 308 33.84 8.86 -12.74
CA ILE A 308 34.24 8.49 -14.10
C ILE A 308 35.71 8.83 -14.36
N MET A 309 36.15 10.05 -14.03
CA MET A 309 37.49 10.54 -14.35
C MET A 309 38.56 9.83 -13.54
N LEU A 310 38.40 9.75 -12.22
CA LEU A 310 39.39 9.15 -11.32
C LEU A 310 39.19 7.63 -11.16
N GLY A 311 37.95 7.15 -11.20
CA GLY A 311 37.65 5.73 -10.99
C GLY A 311 37.78 4.86 -12.23
N ILE A 312 37.62 5.43 -13.43
CA ILE A 312 37.59 4.69 -14.69
C ILE A 312 38.69 5.16 -15.65
N LEU A 313 38.65 6.43 -16.08
CA LEU A 313 39.48 6.91 -17.18
C LEU A 313 40.98 7.01 -16.81
N ALA A 314 41.29 7.62 -15.65
CA ALA A 314 42.66 7.74 -15.16
C ALA A 314 43.35 6.36 -14.95
N PRO A 315 42.77 5.41 -14.20
CA PRO A 315 43.39 4.09 -14.03
C PRO A 315 43.47 3.30 -15.34
N LEU A 316 42.50 3.44 -16.25
CA LEU A 316 42.57 2.82 -17.57
C LEU A 316 43.80 3.33 -18.34
N ALA A 317 44.00 4.65 -18.40
CA ALA A 317 45.16 5.26 -19.04
C ALA A 317 46.49 4.84 -18.40
N LEU A 318 46.55 4.79 -17.07
CA LEU A 318 47.73 4.36 -16.33
C LEU A 318 48.10 2.90 -16.64
N LEU A 319 47.12 1.99 -16.67
CA LEU A 319 47.35 0.57 -16.92
C LEU A 319 47.76 0.26 -18.38
N LEU A 320 47.52 1.16 -19.33
CA LEU A 320 48.04 1.01 -20.69
C LEU A 320 49.57 1.12 -20.73
N ASN A 321 50.17 1.89 -19.80
CA ASN A 321 51.61 2.06 -19.72
C ASN A 321 52.30 0.82 -19.11
N PRO A 322 53.20 0.13 -19.85
CA PRO A 322 53.97 -0.99 -19.31
C PRO A 322 54.81 -0.67 -18.08
N ALA A 323 55.27 0.58 -17.92
CA ALA A 323 56.07 1.01 -16.77
C ALA A 323 55.24 1.02 -15.47
N VAL A 324 53.99 1.45 -15.54
CA VAL A 324 53.04 1.41 -14.41
C VAL A 324 52.81 -0.04 -13.99
N ARG A 325 52.54 -0.94 -14.95
CA ARG A 325 52.27 -2.35 -14.67
C ARG A 325 53.45 -3.10 -14.03
N ARG A 326 54.68 -2.62 -14.21
CA ARG A 326 55.90 -3.23 -13.66
C ARG A 326 56.34 -2.61 -12.32
N SER A 327 55.73 -1.51 -11.90
CA SER A 327 56.10 -0.80 -10.67
C SER A 327 55.11 -1.08 -9.56
N MET A 328 55.59 -1.59 -8.41
CA MET A 328 54.77 -1.87 -7.24
C MET A 328 54.03 -0.63 -6.73
N GLY A 329 54.70 0.53 -6.69
CA GLY A 329 54.11 1.78 -6.19
C GLY A 329 53.00 2.30 -7.11
N TRP A 330 53.24 2.29 -8.42
CA TRP A 330 52.23 2.71 -9.40
C TRP A 330 51.07 1.71 -9.51
N LEU A 331 51.30 0.41 -9.36
CA LEU A 331 50.23 -0.57 -9.26
C LEU A 331 49.35 -0.36 -8.02
N PHE A 332 49.97 -0.12 -6.86
CA PHE A 332 49.23 0.19 -5.63
C PHE A 332 48.34 1.41 -5.80
N PHE A 333 48.89 2.50 -6.35
CA PHE A 333 48.16 3.72 -6.62
C PHE A 333 47.00 3.50 -7.60
N THR A 334 47.28 2.82 -8.71
CA THR A 334 46.28 2.56 -9.76
C THR A 334 45.16 1.64 -9.27
N ALA A 335 45.48 0.59 -8.51
CA ALA A 335 44.48 -0.28 -7.89
C ALA A 335 43.61 0.48 -6.88
N SER A 336 44.21 1.38 -6.10
CA SER A 336 43.49 2.22 -5.14
C SER A 336 42.50 3.17 -5.84
N LEU A 337 42.84 3.72 -7.00
CA LEU A 337 41.93 4.55 -7.80
C LEU A 337 40.70 3.78 -8.30
N ILE A 338 40.89 2.53 -8.76
CA ILE A 338 39.77 1.69 -9.21
C ILE A 338 38.86 1.34 -8.03
N ILE A 339 39.45 0.92 -6.90
CA ILE A 339 38.72 0.62 -5.66
C ILE A 339 37.93 1.85 -5.21
N PHE A 340 38.55 3.03 -5.23
CA PHE A 340 37.89 4.28 -4.94
C PHE A 340 36.72 4.57 -5.87
N GLY A 341 36.90 4.40 -7.18
CA GLY A 341 35.82 4.57 -8.15
C GLY A 341 34.60 3.70 -7.86
N VAL A 342 34.81 2.44 -7.50
CA VAL A 342 33.71 1.53 -7.15
C VAL A 342 33.09 1.87 -5.80
N VAL A 343 33.87 2.24 -4.79
CA VAL A 343 33.35 2.71 -3.49
C VAL A 343 32.52 3.97 -3.67
N LEU A 344 33.03 4.95 -4.42
CA LEU A 344 32.33 6.18 -4.72
C LEU A 344 31.05 5.90 -5.52
N ASN A 345 31.06 4.93 -6.43
CA ASN A 345 29.84 4.50 -7.12
C ASN A 345 28.75 4.02 -6.16
N ARG A 346 29.08 3.19 -5.16
CA ARG A 346 28.11 2.70 -4.18
C ARG A 346 27.61 3.81 -3.27
N ILE A 347 28.50 4.70 -2.81
CA ILE A 347 28.12 5.89 -2.05
C ILE A 347 27.23 6.81 -2.89
N ASN A 348 27.53 6.97 -4.18
CA ASN A 348 26.74 7.78 -5.08
C ASN A 348 25.32 7.25 -5.24
N VAL A 349 25.18 5.94 -5.45
CA VAL A 349 23.88 5.32 -5.70
C VAL A 349 23.01 5.25 -4.44
N PHE A 350 23.59 4.99 -3.27
CA PHE A 350 22.84 4.81 -2.02
C PHE A 350 22.71 6.07 -1.16
N LEU A 351 23.59 7.06 -1.29
CA LEU A 351 23.59 8.27 -0.46
C LEU A 351 23.51 9.56 -1.29
N VAL A 352 24.48 9.83 -2.18
CA VAL A 352 24.56 11.14 -2.86
C VAL A 352 23.39 11.33 -3.82
N GLY A 353 23.01 10.29 -4.54
CA GLY A 353 21.87 10.28 -5.45
C GLY A 353 20.55 10.04 -4.74
N TYR A 354 20.53 9.67 -3.46
CA TYR A 354 19.29 9.44 -2.71
C TYR A 354 18.77 10.75 -2.12
N ASN A 355 17.67 11.26 -2.67
CA ASN A 355 17.06 12.51 -2.26
C ASN A 355 15.57 12.29 -1.93
N PRO A 356 15.23 12.01 -0.66
CA PRO A 356 13.85 11.78 -0.26
C PRO A 356 13.04 13.10 -0.28
N PRO A 357 11.82 13.09 -0.83
CA PRO A 357 10.97 14.28 -0.83
C PRO A 357 10.60 14.67 0.62
N TYR A 358 10.46 15.98 0.86
CA TYR A 358 10.06 16.58 2.15
C TYR A 358 11.09 16.47 3.29
N SER A 359 12.33 16.06 3.02
CA SER A 359 13.38 16.05 4.04
C SER A 359 13.76 17.47 4.48
N LEU A 360 13.66 17.74 5.78
CA LEU A 360 14.04 19.03 6.39
C LEU A 360 15.53 19.11 6.75
N ARG A 361 16.25 17.99 6.66
CA ARG A 361 17.68 17.88 7.03
C ARG A 361 18.43 16.96 6.07
N PRO A 362 19.65 17.32 5.64
CA PRO A 362 20.52 16.42 4.90
C PRO A 362 21.03 15.32 5.82
N TYR A 363 21.06 14.07 5.34
CA TYR A 363 21.66 12.97 6.07
C TYR A 363 23.19 13.14 6.09
N PHE A 364 23.77 13.05 7.28
CA PHE A 364 25.20 12.91 7.48
C PHE A 364 25.45 11.89 8.58
N PRO A 365 26.37 10.93 8.38
CA PRO A 365 26.61 9.88 9.35
C PRO A 365 27.09 10.48 10.67
N SER A 366 26.46 10.06 11.76
CA SER A 366 26.88 10.39 13.11
C SER A 366 28.28 9.82 13.43
N VAL A 367 28.88 10.32 14.50
CA VAL A 367 30.16 9.78 15.01
C VAL A 367 30.05 8.29 15.32
N GLY A 368 28.89 7.85 15.84
CA GLY A 368 28.63 6.44 16.13
C GLY A 368 28.61 5.58 14.87
N GLU A 369 27.99 6.07 13.79
CA GLU A 369 27.98 5.39 12.50
C GLU A 369 29.40 5.23 11.93
N ILE A 370 30.18 6.31 11.91
CA ILE A 370 31.55 6.32 11.39
C ILE A 370 32.45 5.41 12.24
N ALA A 371 32.34 5.47 13.56
CA ALA A 371 33.12 4.64 14.47
C ALA A 371 32.82 3.15 14.28
N MET A 372 31.55 2.79 14.06
CA MET A 372 31.15 1.42 13.77
C MET A 372 31.73 0.94 12.43
N THR A 373 31.58 1.71 11.34
CA THR A 373 32.17 1.37 10.04
C THR A 373 33.69 1.18 10.14
N ALA A 374 34.39 2.07 10.87
CA ALA A 374 35.81 1.93 11.13
C ALA A 374 36.16 0.67 11.94
N ALA A 375 35.32 0.28 12.90
CA ALA A 375 35.48 -0.96 13.66
C ALA A 375 35.24 -2.22 12.80
N ILE A 376 34.27 -2.20 11.88
CA ILE A 376 34.03 -3.29 10.93
C ILE A 376 35.26 -3.51 10.05
N VAL A 377 35.78 -2.45 9.40
CA VAL A 377 37.01 -2.53 8.59
C VAL A 377 38.21 -2.98 9.42
N SER A 378 38.37 -2.43 10.63
CA SER A 378 39.49 -2.78 11.51
C SER A 378 39.45 -4.25 11.94
N SER A 379 38.25 -4.78 12.17
CA SER A 379 38.03 -6.19 12.53
C SER A 379 38.37 -7.12 11.38
N ILE A 380 38.00 -6.77 10.15
CA ILE A 380 38.39 -7.53 8.95
C ILE A 380 39.93 -7.61 8.86
N LEU A 381 40.63 -6.48 9.00
CA LEU A 381 42.10 -6.44 8.95
C LEU A 381 42.75 -7.23 10.10
N PHE A 382 42.20 -7.12 11.31
CA PHE A 382 42.67 -7.86 12.48
C PHE A 382 42.49 -9.37 12.30
N CYS A 383 41.31 -9.81 11.87
CA CYS A 383 41.01 -11.22 11.60
C CYS A 383 41.82 -11.75 10.42
N TYR A 384 42.04 -10.96 9.37
CA TYR A 384 42.92 -11.34 8.26
C TYR A 384 44.33 -11.65 8.78
N ARG A 385 44.90 -10.76 9.60
CA ARG A 385 46.21 -10.99 10.21
C ARG A 385 46.19 -12.23 11.10
N PHE A 386 45.13 -12.45 11.87
CA PHE A 386 44.98 -13.63 12.71
C PHE A 386 45.04 -14.91 11.87
N PHE A 387 44.24 -14.98 10.81
CA PHE A 387 44.19 -16.15 9.94
C PHE A 387 45.52 -16.43 9.25
N VAL A 388 46.18 -15.40 8.73
CA VAL A 388 47.50 -15.53 8.06
C VAL A 388 48.63 -15.90 9.04
N THR A 389 48.51 -15.52 10.31
CA THR A 389 49.51 -15.87 11.35
C THR A 389 49.39 -17.33 11.77
N TYR A 390 48.16 -17.83 11.94
CA TYR A 390 47.94 -19.17 12.51
C TYR A 390 47.64 -20.27 11.48
N PHE A 391 47.28 -19.92 10.24
CA PHE A 391 46.91 -20.88 9.20
C PHE A 391 47.75 -20.69 7.92
N PRO A 392 47.97 -21.77 7.14
CA PRO A 392 48.77 -21.75 5.93
C PRO A 392 48.00 -21.11 4.75
N ILE A 393 48.03 -19.77 4.68
CA ILE A 393 47.25 -18.98 3.71
C ILE A 393 48.16 -18.32 2.66
N LEU A 394 49.27 -17.72 3.08
CA LEU A 394 50.24 -17.09 2.17
C LEU A 394 51.20 -18.14 1.58
N PRO A 395 51.66 -17.96 0.32
CA PRO A 395 52.63 -18.86 -0.33
C PRO A 395 54.03 -18.78 0.32
N GLY A 396 54.84 -19.84 0.18
CA GLY A 396 56.21 -20.04 0.71
C GLY A 396 57.11 -18.79 0.82
N TYR A 397 57.80 -18.60 1.96
CA TYR A 397 58.79 -17.53 2.18
C TYR A 397 60.17 -18.05 1.74
N MET A 398 60.77 -17.40 0.74
CA MET A 398 62.16 -17.64 0.36
C MET A 398 62.99 -16.40 0.76
N PRO A 399 63.88 -16.49 1.77
CA PRO A 399 64.88 -15.44 1.96
C PRO A 399 65.86 -15.50 0.79
N LEU A 400 65.96 -14.42 0.02
CA LEU A 400 66.98 -14.26 -1.02
C LEU A 400 68.38 -14.26 -0.39
N SER A 401 69.41 -14.70 -1.14
CA SER A 401 70.79 -14.61 -0.67
C SER A 401 71.15 -13.14 -0.38
N PRO A 402 72.07 -12.85 0.55
CA PRO A 402 72.49 -11.47 0.87
C PRO A 402 72.90 -10.65 -0.37
N GLU A 403 73.45 -11.32 -1.39
CA GLU A 403 73.87 -10.73 -2.67
C GLU A 403 72.68 -10.35 -3.56
N GLN A 404 71.64 -11.18 -3.59
CA GLN A 404 70.38 -10.87 -4.29
C GLN A 404 69.60 -9.77 -3.56
N LEU A 405 69.65 -9.74 -2.22
CA LEU A 405 69.08 -8.68 -1.39
C LEU A 405 69.79 -7.34 -1.63
N ALA A 406 71.11 -7.34 -1.76
CA ALA A 406 71.91 -6.17 -2.11
C ALA A 406 71.58 -5.66 -3.51
N ARG A 407 71.47 -6.55 -4.50
CA ARG A 407 71.12 -6.21 -5.90
C ARG A 407 69.70 -5.64 -6.02
N MET A 408 68.74 -6.17 -5.25
CA MET A 408 67.39 -5.62 -5.17
C MET A 408 67.32 -4.32 -4.37
N HIS A 409 68.10 -4.15 -3.31
CA HIS A 409 68.23 -2.85 -2.63
C HIS A 409 68.82 -1.79 -3.57
N GLU A 410 69.73 -2.19 -4.46
CA GLU A 410 70.30 -1.33 -5.49
C GLU A 410 69.29 -0.97 -6.60
N GLU A 411 68.47 -1.94 -7.07
CA GLU A 411 67.38 -1.68 -8.01
C GLU A 411 66.23 -0.87 -7.39
N ARG A 412 65.92 -1.09 -6.10
CA ARG A 412 64.93 -0.31 -5.35
C ARG A 412 65.41 1.12 -5.12
N ALA A 413 66.71 1.32 -4.86
CA ALA A 413 67.33 2.65 -4.79
C ALA A 413 67.32 3.37 -6.16
N LYS A 414 67.37 2.63 -7.28
CA LYS A 414 67.26 3.16 -8.65
C LYS A 414 65.82 3.48 -9.10
N THR A 415 64.80 2.84 -8.52
CA THR A 415 63.40 2.96 -8.98
C THR A 415 62.47 3.75 -8.05
N VAL A 416 62.74 3.80 -6.74
CA VAL A 416 61.91 4.52 -5.77
C VAL A 416 62.81 5.10 -4.68
N THR A 417 63.16 6.38 -4.80
CA THR A 417 63.91 7.10 -3.76
C THR A 417 63.11 7.15 -2.44
N PRO A 418 63.75 7.37 -1.27
CA PRO A 418 63.06 7.58 0.01
C PRO A 418 61.96 8.66 -0.07
N PHE A 419 62.18 9.64 -0.94
CA PHE A 419 61.19 10.65 -1.33
C PHE A 419 59.92 10.01 -1.90
N TRP A 420 59.99 9.11 -2.89
CA TRP A 420 58.80 8.47 -3.46
C TRP A 420 58.04 7.56 -2.49
N THR A 421 58.72 6.97 -1.50
CA THR A 421 58.04 6.19 -0.44
C THR A 421 57.24 7.12 0.49
N TRP A 422 57.80 8.29 0.82
CA TRP A 422 57.09 9.37 1.51
C TRP A 422 56.02 10.02 0.65
N VAL A 423 56.19 10.10 -0.68
CA VAL A 423 55.16 10.56 -1.62
C VAL A 423 54.04 9.53 -1.76
N ILE A 424 54.27 8.23 -1.69
CA ILE A 424 53.18 7.23 -1.72
C ILE A 424 52.40 7.22 -0.41
N ARG A 425 53.09 7.30 0.75
CA ARG A 425 52.43 7.46 2.06
C ARG A 425 51.73 8.80 2.17
N GLY A 426 52.38 9.86 1.71
CA GLY A 426 51.86 11.21 1.61
C GLY A 426 50.70 11.30 0.63
N ALA A 427 50.74 10.61 -0.51
CA ALA A 427 49.64 10.54 -1.47
C ALA A 427 48.48 9.71 -0.91
N GLY A 428 48.72 8.66 -0.13
CA GLY A 428 47.66 7.95 0.60
C GLY A 428 46.97 8.83 1.63
N ILE A 429 47.74 9.63 2.39
CA ILE A 429 47.22 10.59 3.38
C ILE A 429 46.53 11.77 2.67
N VAL A 430 47.14 12.35 1.64
CA VAL A 430 46.59 13.42 0.82
C VAL A 430 45.36 12.94 0.07
N PHE A 431 45.30 11.68 -0.35
CA PHE A 431 44.12 11.09 -0.95
C PHE A 431 42.99 10.92 0.07
N LEU A 432 43.29 10.47 1.29
CA LEU A 432 42.32 10.42 2.39
C LEU A 432 41.85 11.83 2.78
N LEU A 433 42.76 12.81 2.79
CA LEU A 433 42.46 14.21 3.05
C LEU A 433 41.69 14.85 1.90
N ILE A 434 41.98 14.53 0.63
CA ILE A 434 41.22 14.96 -0.54
C ILE A 434 39.85 14.29 -0.53
N PHE A 435 39.74 13.02 -0.18
CA PHE A 435 38.46 12.35 -0.02
C PHE A 435 37.62 13.03 1.06
N VAL A 436 38.21 13.30 2.23
CA VAL A 436 37.55 14.03 3.31
C VAL A 436 37.23 15.46 2.87
N LEU A 437 38.15 16.18 2.23
CA LEU A 437 37.97 17.55 1.77
C LEU A 437 36.91 17.64 0.66
N LEU A 438 36.88 16.70 -0.26
CA LEU A 438 35.99 16.67 -1.41
C LEU A 438 34.59 16.22 -1.01
N TYR A 439 34.50 15.26 -0.07
CA TYR A 439 33.27 14.98 0.66
C TYR A 439 32.82 16.19 1.47
N SER A 440 33.74 16.91 2.13
CA SER A 440 33.46 18.15 2.86
C SER A 440 33.04 19.30 1.94
N VAL A 441 33.54 19.41 0.71
CA VAL A 441 33.14 20.42 -0.28
C VAL A 441 31.77 20.08 -0.87
N VAL A 442 31.54 18.80 -1.23
CA VAL A 442 30.21 18.30 -1.60
C VAL A 442 29.21 18.55 -0.47
N HIS A 443 29.64 18.37 0.78
CA HIS A 443 28.89 18.66 1.99
C HIS A 443 28.70 20.15 2.22
N GLU A 444 29.69 21.01 1.99
CA GLU A 444 29.61 22.46 2.17
C GLU A 444 28.71 23.09 1.11
N GLU A 445 28.69 22.57 -0.11
CA GLU A 445 27.76 22.94 -1.17
C GLU A 445 26.34 22.40 -0.89
N ALA A 446 26.21 21.17 -0.37
CA ALA A 446 24.92 20.62 0.06
C ALA A 446 24.36 21.37 1.27
N ILE A 447 25.22 21.73 2.23
CA ILE A 447 24.91 22.62 3.35
C ILE A 447 24.60 24.00 2.82
N SER A 448 25.31 24.56 1.85
CA SER A 448 25.07 25.90 1.31
C SER A 448 23.79 25.95 0.48
N SER A 449 23.46 24.89 -0.26
CA SER A 449 22.17 24.67 -0.90
C SER A 449 21.05 24.56 0.14
N THR A 450 21.27 23.74 1.17
CA THR A 450 20.35 23.60 2.31
C THR A 450 20.23 24.89 3.10
N ILE A 451 21.30 25.67 3.28
CA ILE A 451 21.31 26.97 3.94
C ILE A 451 20.63 27.96 3.02
N ARG A 452 20.75 27.91 1.69
CA ARG A 452 19.95 28.75 0.79
C ARG A 452 18.48 28.40 0.90
N THR A 453 18.12 27.11 0.96
CA THR A 453 16.74 26.64 1.17
C THR A 453 16.23 26.97 2.58
N VAL A 454 17.05 26.80 3.62
CA VAL A 454 16.74 27.09 5.02
C VAL A 454 16.76 28.59 5.27
N THR A 455 17.60 29.37 4.59
CA THR A 455 17.64 30.84 4.62
C THR A 455 16.49 31.39 3.82
N GLU A 456 16.03 30.72 2.75
CA GLU A 456 14.78 31.06 2.07
C GLU A 456 13.59 30.72 2.95
N ILE A 457 13.57 29.55 3.61
CA ILE A 457 12.57 29.18 4.62
C ILE A 457 12.61 30.13 5.82
N GLN A 458 13.79 30.52 6.30
CA GLN A 458 13.99 31.44 7.41
C GLN A 458 13.72 32.88 7.01
N ARG A 459 13.99 33.29 5.76
CA ARG A 459 13.59 34.58 5.17
C ARG A 459 12.08 34.63 5.02
N VAL A 460 11.44 33.54 4.62
CA VAL A 460 9.98 33.37 4.61
C VAL A 460 9.42 33.37 6.04
N GLN A 461 10.15 32.83 7.03
CA GLN A 461 9.80 32.91 8.47
C GLN A 461 10.07 34.29 9.10
N ALA A 462 11.05 35.05 8.62
CA ALA A 462 11.53 36.31 9.21
C ALA A 462 11.02 37.56 8.48
N ALA A 463 10.53 37.44 7.25
CA ALA A 463 9.88 38.52 6.54
C ALA A 463 8.57 38.87 7.25
N ARG A 464 8.55 40.04 7.91
CA ARG A 464 7.31 40.61 8.45
C ARG A 464 6.38 40.94 7.28
N PRO A 465 5.10 40.55 7.33
CA PRO A 465 4.16 40.87 6.27
C PRO A 465 3.93 42.38 6.22
N GLU A 466 3.95 42.95 5.02
CA GLU A 466 3.60 44.36 4.84
C GLU A 466 2.09 44.58 5.08
N PRO A 467 1.72 45.63 5.82
CA PRO A 467 0.34 45.95 6.12
C PRO A 467 -0.37 46.46 4.85
N THR A 468 -1.45 45.80 4.46
CA THR A 468 -2.37 46.37 3.46
C THR A 468 -3.34 47.32 4.19
N PRO A 469 -3.55 48.56 3.73
CA PRO A 469 -4.52 49.46 4.34
C PRO A 469 -5.93 48.88 4.23
N THR A 470 -6.62 48.83 5.35
CA THR A 470 -8.02 48.42 5.47
C THR A 470 -8.93 49.32 4.63
N THR A 471 -9.69 48.75 3.69
CA THR A 471 -10.84 49.42 3.08
C THR A 471 -11.98 49.52 4.09
N ALA A 472 -12.50 50.72 4.28
CA ALA A 472 -13.35 51.15 5.40
C ALA A 472 -14.81 50.62 5.41
N ALA A 473 -15.12 49.46 4.81
CA ALA A 473 -16.50 49.07 4.51
C ALA A 473 -17.11 47.95 5.37
N ALA A 474 -16.41 47.37 6.36
CA ALA A 474 -16.99 46.35 7.24
C ALA A 474 -16.88 46.76 8.71
N ALA A 475 -17.88 47.51 9.19
CA ALA A 475 -18.06 47.76 10.62
C ALA A 475 -18.92 46.65 11.22
N TYR A 476 -18.33 45.78 12.05
CA TYR A 476 -19.08 44.77 12.83
C TYR A 476 -19.11 45.16 14.32
N PRO A 477 -20.29 45.35 14.95
CA PRO A 477 -20.40 46.08 16.23
C PRO A 477 -20.11 45.29 17.51
N HIS A 478 -19.70 44.02 17.46
CA HIS A 478 -19.66 43.15 18.66
C HIS A 478 -18.31 42.50 18.97
N ARG A 479 -17.22 43.20 18.64
CA ARG A 479 -15.86 42.70 18.83
C ARG A 479 -15.13 43.42 19.97
N PRO A 480 -14.90 42.81 21.14
CA PRO A 480 -14.09 43.41 22.19
C PRO A 480 -12.65 43.62 21.73
N ALA A 481 -12.03 44.75 22.08
CA ALA A 481 -10.65 45.13 21.71
C ALA A 481 -9.55 44.12 22.17
N ALA A 482 -9.96 43.14 22.95
CA ALA A 482 -9.27 42.00 23.49
C ALA A 482 -8.50 41.11 22.51
N TYR A 483 -9.07 40.91 21.33
CA TYR A 483 -8.67 39.86 20.38
C TYR A 483 -7.66 40.36 19.33
N LYS A 484 -6.96 41.47 19.59
CA LYS A 484 -6.11 42.17 18.60
C LYS A 484 -4.75 41.51 18.28
N ASN A 485 -4.27 40.53 19.06
CA ASN A 485 -2.88 40.06 18.97
C ASN A 485 -2.71 38.53 18.79
N PHE A 486 -3.33 37.92 17.78
CA PHE A 486 -3.00 36.56 17.33
C PHE A 486 -2.48 36.56 15.88
N TYR A 487 -1.51 35.68 15.59
CA TYR A 487 -0.85 35.57 14.29
C TYR A 487 -1.57 34.56 13.37
N LEU A 488 -1.82 34.96 12.14
CA LEU A 488 -2.56 34.23 11.11
C LEU A 488 -1.59 33.42 10.22
N LEU A 489 -1.89 32.15 9.93
CA LEU A 489 -1.15 31.34 8.94
C LEU A 489 -1.79 31.53 7.56
N ASN A 490 -1.36 32.57 6.84
CA ASN A 490 -1.68 32.83 5.43
C ASN A 490 -0.44 32.53 4.58
N SER A 491 -0.28 31.28 4.16
CA SER A 491 0.83 30.84 3.31
C SER A 491 0.36 30.82 1.87
N SER A 492 1.03 31.58 0.99
CA SER A 492 0.75 31.53 -0.46
C SER A 492 0.94 30.12 -1.03
N ALA A 493 1.87 29.33 -0.48
CA ALA A 493 2.15 27.96 -0.91
C ALA A 493 1.10 26.93 -0.42
N LEU A 494 0.52 27.12 0.76
CA LEU A 494 -0.62 26.31 1.19
C LEU A 494 -1.86 26.72 0.40
N ASN A 495 -2.15 28.03 0.32
CA ASN A 495 -3.30 28.56 -0.42
C ASN A 495 -3.25 28.22 -1.91
N SER A 496 -2.05 28.14 -2.52
CA SER A 496 -1.91 27.74 -3.92
C SER A 496 -2.27 26.29 -4.21
N GLY A 497 -2.20 25.39 -3.21
CA GLY A 497 -2.57 23.97 -3.35
C GLY A 497 -3.83 23.58 -2.57
N VAL A 498 -4.47 24.53 -1.87
CA VAL A 498 -5.74 24.29 -1.16
C VAL A 498 -6.89 24.11 -2.13
N ASP A 499 -6.85 24.83 -3.24
CA ASP A 499 -7.86 24.77 -4.30
C ASP A 499 -7.68 23.55 -5.22
N ASP A 500 -6.72 22.67 -4.93
CA ASP A 500 -6.45 21.43 -5.67
C ASP A 500 -7.07 20.18 -5.01
N TYR A 501 -7.67 20.30 -3.81
CA TYR A 501 -8.28 19.19 -3.07
C TYR A 501 -9.63 19.52 -2.42
N GLU A 502 -10.56 18.56 -2.42
CA GLU A 502 -11.90 18.69 -1.82
C GLU A 502 -11.86 18.78 -0.27
N PRO A 503 -12.86 19.39 0.39
CA PRO A 503 -12.94 19.45 1.85
C PRO A 503 -13.08 18.07 2.52
N VAL A 504 -12.48 17.92 3.71
CA VAL A 504 -12.61 16.72 4.55
C VAL A 504 -13.85 16.81 5.43
N GLY A 505 -14.70 15.77 5.42
CA GLY A 505 -15.78 15.61 6.38
C GLY A 505 -15.29 14.97 7.68
N PHE A 506 -15.75 15.46 8.84
CA PHE A 506 -15.42 14.91 10.16
C PHE A 506 -16.62 14.23 10.80
N ALA A 507 -16.46 12.94 11.09
CA ALA A 507 -17.49 12.13 11.75
C ALA A 507 -17.33 12.20 13.26
N HIS A 508 -17.95 13.21 13.89
CA HIS A 508 -17.83 13.50 15.33
C HIS A 508 -18.12 12.28 16.22
N ARG A 509 -19.14 11.48 15.89
CA ARG A 509 -19.57 10.34 16.71
C ARG A 509 -18.53 9.21 16.80
N ILE A 510 -17.83 8.90 15.70
CA ILE A 510 -16.75 7.91 15.71
C ILE A 510 -15.68 8.32 16.72
N HIS A 511 -15.34 9.62 16.70
CA HIS A 511 -14.29 10.16 17.55
C HIS A 511 -14.72 10.21 19.01
N ASP A 512 -15.99 10.53 19.30
CA ASP A 512 -16.58 10.44 20.65
C ASP A 512 -16.53 9.01 21.23
N GLU A 513 -16.90 8.00 20.43
CA GLU A 513 -16.82 6.59 20.88
C GLU A 513 -15.37 6.12 21.07
N LEU A 514 -14.44 6.52 20.18
CA LEU A 514 -13.02 6.17 20.28
C LEU A 514 -12.31 6.83 21.46
N THR A 515 -12.70 8.05 21.83
CA THR A 515 -12.20 8.72 23.03
C THR A 515 -12.89 8.24 24.31
N GLY A 516 -13.85 7.32 24.20
CA GLY A 516 -14.61 6.81 25.34
C GLY A 516 -15.45 7.89 26.01
N GLY A 517 -15.91 8.86 25.21
CA GLY A 517 -16.66 10.01 25.68
C GLY A 517 -15.84 11.26 25.99
N ASP A 518 -14.49 11.14 26.10
CA ASP A 518 -13.60 12.25 26.46
C ASP A 518 -13.52 13.26 25.31
N CYS A 519 -14.57 14.07 25.20
CA CYS A 519 -14.71 15.13 24.22
C CYS A 519 -13.60 16.19 24.38
N GLY A 520 -12.99 16.30 25.57
CA GLY A 520 -11.89 17.21 25.86
C GLY A 520 -10.59 16.88 25.10
N VAL A 521 -10.47 15.68 24.51
CA VAL A 521 -9.38 15.33 23.60
C VAL A 521 -9.42 16.17 22.31
N CYS A 522 -10.61 16.55 21.86
CA CYS A 522 -10.83 17.32 20.63
C CYS A 522 -11.29 18.76 20.93
N HIS A 523 -12.20 18.93 21.88
CA HIS A 523 -12.71 20.23 22.34
C HIS A 523 -11.88 20.72 23.52
N HIS A 524 -10.78 21.40 23.20
CA HIS A 524 -9.79 21.72 24.22
C HIS A 524 -10.16 22.89 25.15
N ARG A 525 -11.14 23.75 24.82
CA ARG A 525 -11.42 24.98 25.60
C ARG A 525 -12.87 25.45 25.53
N TYR A 526 -13.40 25.91 26.67
CA TYR A 526 -14.74 26.51 26.82
C TYR A 526 -14.62 27.91 27.45
N ALA A 527 -15.27 28.93 26.88
CA ALA A 527 -15.22 30.29 27.40
C ALA A 527 -16.24 30.45 28.54
N MET A 528 -15.76 30.83 29.72
CA MET A 528 -16.56 30.87 30.95
C MET A 528 -17.39 32.17 31.11
N SER A 529 -17.14 33.17 30.26
CA SER A 529 -17.92 34.41 30.19
C SER A 529 -17.67 35.13 28.86
N ASP A 530 -18.49 36.14 28.55
CA ASP A 530 -18.32 37.00 27.37
C ASP A 530 -16.95 37.73 27.34
N ASP A 531 -16.28 37.79 28.49
CA ASP A 531 -14.98 38.46 28.69
C ASP A 531 -13.80 37.47 28.71
N ASP A 532 -14.06 36.16 28.71
CA ASP A 532 -13.05 35.11 28.80
C ASP A 532 -12.36 34.90 27.44
N ARG A 533 -11.16 35.45 27.34
CA ARG A 533 -10.36 35.49 26.10
C ARG A 533 -9.57 34.22 25.83
N VAL A 534 -9.43 33.37 26.84
CA VAL A 534 -8.49 32.25 26.81
C VAL A 534 -9.24 30.93 26.72
N GLY A 535 -10.44 30.87 27.32
CA GLY A 535 -11.21 29.65 27.52
C GLY A 535 -10.51 28.74 28.50
N GLU A 536 -11.24 28.21 29.47
CA GLU A 536 -10.70 27.17 30.34
C GLU A 536 -10.66 25.84 29.62
N ASP A 537 -9.61 25.08 29.87
CA ASP A 537 -9.44 23.78 29.25
C ASP A 537 -10.55 22.85 29.75
N LEU A 538 -11.28 22.24 28.81
CA LEU A 538 -12.47 21.45 29.11
C LEU A 538 -12.14 20.24 30.01
N LYS A 539 -10.92 19.69 29.92
CA LYS A 539 -10.42 18.67 30.85
C LYS A 539 -10.15 19.23 32.22
N THR A 540 -9.67 20.47 32.31
CA THR A 540 -9.42 21.15 33.59
C THR A 540 -10.73 21.48 34.31
N LEU A 541 -11.75 21.90 33.58
CA LEU A 541 -13.10 22.15 34.10
C LEU A 541 -13.73 20.87 34.68
N HIS A 542 -13.66 19.76 33.94
CA HIS A 542 -14.29 18.51 34.37
C HIS A 542 -13.46 17.71 35.37
N ALA A 543 -12.16 17.95 35.47
CA ALA A 543 -11.28 17.32 36.46
C ALA A 543 -11.75 17.54 37.91
N MET A 544 -12.48 18.64 38.17
CA MET A 544 -12.98 18.97 39.50
C MET A 544 -14.31 18.29 39.86
N MET A 545 -15.01 17.70 38.89
CA MET A 545 -16.41 17.25 39.07
C MET A 545 -16.54 15.72 39.17
N GLU A 546 -15.45 14.94 39.08
CA GLU A 546 -15.46 13.47 38.95
C GLU A 546 -16.39 12.93 37.83
N VAL A 547 -16.84 13.80 36.92
CA VAL A 547 -17.68 13.43 35.78
C VAL A 547 -16.77 13.10 34.60
N ARG A 548 -16.84 11.86 34.11
CA ARG A 548 -16.28 11.55 32.79
C ARG A 548 -17.18 12.21 31.75
N LEU A 549 -16.60 13.09 30.95
CA LEU A 549 -17.19 13.51 29.68
C LEU A 549 -17.54 12.22 28.92
N GLY A 550 -18.81 12.00 28.64
CA GLY A 550 -19.25 10.84 27.89
C GLY A 550 -20.73 10.92 27.58
N GLY A 551 -21.05 10.92 26.29
CA GLY A 551 -22.37 11.27 25.77
C GLY A 551 -22.50 12.76 25.38
N PRO A 552 -23.61 13.15 24.73
CA PRO A 552 -23.88 14.54 24.36
C PRO A 552 -23.81 15.47 25.58
N CYS A 553 -23.11 16.61 25.48
CA CYS A 553 -22.97 17.56 26.59
C CYS A 553 -24.33 18.02 27.16
N ALA A 554 -25.37 18.04 26.32
CA ALA A 554 -26.76 18.33 26.68
C ALA A 554 -27.35 17.38 27.73
N ASP A 555 -26.80 16.18 27.91
CA ASP A 555 -27.28 15.22 28.90
C ASP A 555 -26.94 15.65 30.34
N CYS A 556 -25.97 16.56 30.52
CA CYS A 556 -25.56 17.09 31.82
C CYS A 556 -25.69 18.63 31.92
N HIS A 557 -25.93 19.31 30.80
CA HIS A 557 -26.02 20.76 30.69
C HIS A 557 -27.32 21.18 29.99
N ASP A 558 -28.33 21.58 30.78
CA ASP A 558 -29.65 21.99 30.29
C ASP A 558 -29.58 23.19 29.33
N ASP A 559 -28.58 24.06 29.46
CA ASP A 559 -28.34 25.20 28.57
C ASP A 559 -27.84 24.80 27.17
N LEU A 560 -27.38 23.55 27.02
CA LEU A 560 -26.92 22.96 25.77
C LEU A 560 -27.97 22.09 25.09
N ALA A 561 -29.10 21.79 25.76
CA ALA A 561 -30.22 21.03 25.17
C ALA A 561 -30.83 21.72 23.94
N ASP A 562 -30.89 23.06 23.96
CA ASP A 562 -31.38 23.88 22.84
C ASP A 562 -30.25 24.36 21.90
N ARG A 563 -28.98 24.04 22.23
CA ARG A 563 -27.78 24.56 21.56
C ARG A 563 -26.78 23.42 21.31
N PRO A 564 -27.06 22.53 20.32
CA PRO A 564 -26.23 21.36 20.07
C PRO A 564 -24.77 21.73 19.75
N PRO A 565 -23.81 20.78 19.93
CA PRO A 565 -22.43 20.97 19.51
C PRO A 565 -22.38 21.51 18.10
N GLN A 566 -21.75 22.65 17.96
CA GLN A 566 -21.78 23.40 16.72
C GLN A 566 -20.92 22.71 15.68
N SER A 567 -21.33 22.79 14.40
CA SER A 567 -20.50 22.27 13.32
C SER A 567 -19.10 22.86 13.44
N CYS A 568 -18.06 22.07 13.16
CA CYS A 568 -16.69 22.58 13.18
C CYS A 568 -16.59 23.83 12.29
N THR A 569 -17.36 23.89 11.20
CA THR A 569 -17.54 25.07 10.36
C THR A 569 -18.10 26.29 11.12
N ARG A 570 -19.04 26.19 12.07
CA ARG A 570 -19.48 27.38 12.81
C ARG A 570 -18.36 28.07 13.59
N CYS A 571 -17.34 27.32 14.03
CA CYS A 571 -16.15 27.84 14.69
C CYS A 571 -14.88 27.81 13.83
N HIS A 572 -14.94 27.34 12.58
CA HIS A 572 -13.77 27.15 11.72
C HIS A 572 -14.09 27.26 10.19
N ALA A 573 -15.29 27.69 9.78
CA ALA A 573 -15.82 27.64 8.40
C ALA A 573 -15.02 28.50 7.43
N GLN A 574 -14.65 29.70 7.88
CA GLN A 574 -14.05 30.73 7.07
C GLN A 574 -12.72 31.09 7.73
N PRO A 575 -11.58 30.62 7.19
CA PRO A 575 -10.29 31.14 7.63
C PRO A 575 -10.23 32.64 7.34
N GLY A 576 -10.07 33.47 8.37
CA GLY A 576 -9.85 34.91 8.19
C GLY A 576 -11.09 35.76 7.93
N GLU A 577 -12.22 35.51 8.60
CA GLU A 577 -13.30 36.51 8.66
C GLU A 577 -12.76 37.81 9.28
N ALA A 578 -13.08 38.96 8.66
CA ALA A 578 -12.71 40.29 9.17
C ALA A 578 -13.15 40.49 10.63
N ASP A 579 -14.20 39.76 11.00
CA ASP A 579 -14.90 39.82 12.26
C ASP A 579 -14.68 38.55 13.09
N ASP A 580 -13.65 37.70 12.82
CA ASP A 580 -13.02 36.68 13.73
C ASP A 580 -11.64 36.11 13.31
N PRO A 581 -10.54 36.89 13.48
CA PRO A 581 -9.21 36.50 12.99
C PRO A 581 -8.47 35.49 13.87
N SER A 582 -8.89 35.24 15.13
CA SER A 582 -8.32 34.19 16.00
C SER A 582 -8.81 32.78 15.67
N ARG A 583 -9.82 32.69 14.81
CA ARG A 583 -10.47 31.45 14.41
C ARG A 583 -9.58 30.65 13.44
N ILE A 584 -9.00 29.53 13.90
CA ILE A 584 -8.24 28.62 13.03
C ILE A 584 -9.20 28.10 11.95
N GLY A 585 -8.88 28.21 10.67
CA GLY A 585 -9.71 27.59 9.63
C GLY A 585 -9.77 26.07 9.80
N LEU A 586 -10.86 25.45 9.37
CA LEU A 586 -11.13 24.02 9.58
C LEU A 586 -9.96 23.13 9.11
N LYS A 587 -9.31 23.57 8.03
CA LYS A 587 -8.10 22.98 7.46
C LYS A 587 -6.89 22.99 8.40
N GLY A 588 -6.65 24.05 9.16
CA GLY A 588 -5.54 24.13 10.11
C GLY A 588 -5.79 23.34 11.39
N ALA A 589 -7.06 23.23 11.81
CA ALA A 589 -7.46 22.43 12.96
C ALA A 589 -7.27 20.93 12.70
N TYR A 590 -7.72 20.41 11.55
CA TYR A 590 -7.58 18.99 11.19
C TYR A 590 -6.12 18.54 11.13
N HIS A 591 -5.27 19.27 10.42
CA HIS A 591 -3.87 18.84 10.25
C HIS A 591 -3.05 18.94 11.55
N ARG A 592 -3.46 19.77 12.53
CA ARG A 592 -2.73 19.96 13.79
C ARG A 592 -3.22 19.06 14.92
N GLN A 593 -4.50 18.72 14.96
CA GLN A 593 -5.11 17.92 16.03
C GLN A 593 -5.39 16.47 15.62
N CYS A 594 -5.80 16.23 14.37
CA CYS A 594 -6.20 14.89 13.93
C CYS A 594 -4.99 14.04 13.51
N ILE A 595 -4.03 14.58 12.75
CA ILE A 595 -2.87 13.80 12.27
C ILE A 595 -2.07 13.22 13.44
N GLY A 596 -1.68 14.04 14.42
CA GLY A 596 -0.92 13.53 15.57
C GLY A 596 -1.70 12.50 16.41
N CYS A 597 -3.03 12.60 16.45
CA CYS A 597 -3.89 11.60 17.07
C CYS A 597 -3.96 10.30 16.24
N HIS A 598 -4.13 10.41 14.92
CA HIS A 598 -4.19 9.29 13.97
C HIS A 598 -2.86 8.51 13.91
N GLU A 599 -1.72 9.21 14.00
CA GLU A 599 -0.39 8.59 14.10
C GLU A 599 -0.19 7.86 15.44
N GLY A 600 -0.82 8.33 16.52
CA GLY A 600 -0.66 7.82 17.88
C GLY A 600 -1.61 6.70 18.29
N GLN A 601 -2.75 6.52 17.62
CA GLN A 601 -3.75 5.52 17.99
C GLN A 601 -3.59 4.19 17.22
N LEU A 602 -3.31 3.10 17.95
CA LEU A 602 -3.10 1.76 17.38
C LEU A 602 -4.40 0.96 17.10
N LYS A 603 -5.60 1.52 17.32
CA LYS A 603 -6.89 0.88 16.99
C LYS A 603 -8.00 1.90 16.70
N PRO A 604 -8.80 1.72 15.62
CA PRO A 604 -8.67 0.71 14.58
C PRO A 604 -7.46 0.99 13.67
N ALA A 605 -6.96 -0.07 13.02
CA ALA A 605 -5.62 -0.15 12.41
C ALA A 605 -5.38 0.70 11.14
N SER A 606 -6.13 1.78 10.91
CA SER A 606 -6.01 2.61 9.71
C SER A 606 -6.73 3.95 9.88
N ALA A 607 -6.27 4.79 10.79
CA ALA A 607 -6.66 6.20 10.76
C ALA A 607 -5.89 6.90 9.63
N PRO A 608 -6.55 7.65 8.73
CA PRO A 608 -5.91 8.21 7.56
C PRO A 608 -4.91 9.31 7.97
N THR A 609 -3.67 9.19 7.54
CA THR A 609 -2.59 10.16 7.82
C THR A 609 -2.02 10.76 6.53
N GLY A 610 -2.28 10.17 5.37
CA GLY A 610 -1.92 10.70 4.07
C GLY A 610 -2.85 11.84 3.64
N CYS A 611 -2.33 12.75 2.81
CA CYS A 611 -3.10 13.87 2.27
C CYS A 611 -4.28 13.38 1.42
N ASP A 612 -4.04 12.42 0.53
CA ASP A 612 -5.02 11.80 -0.37
C ASP A 612 -5.97 10.81 0.33
N ASP A 613 -5.60 10.33 1.53
CA ASP A 613 -6.48 9.53 2.37
C ASP A 613 -7.63 10.35 2.97
N CYS A 614 -7.38 11.63 3.23
CA CYS A 614 -8.37 12.55 3.80
C CYS A 614 -9.02 13.44 2.72
N HIS A 615 -8.24 13.83 1.72
CA HIS A 615 -8.65 14.76 0.68
C HIS A 615 -8.70 14.08 -0.69
N HIS A 616 -9.84 14.14 -1.37
CA HIS A 616 -9.89 13.78 -2.78
C HIS A 616 -9.37 14.95 -3.63
N PRO A 617 -8.44 14.76 -4.59
CA PRO A 617 -8.01 15.81 -5.49
C PRO A 617 -9.19 16.38 -6.30
N TRP A 618 -9.24 17.69 -6.52
CA TRP A 618 -10.16 18.29 -7.48
C TRP A 618 -9.84 17.76 -8.87
N THR A 619 -10.89 17.56 -9.67
CA THR A 619 -10.68 17.16 -11.06
C THR A 619 -10.10 18.37 -11.82
N PRO A 620 -8.96 18.22 -12.52
CA PRO A 620 -8.42 19.32 -13.32
C PRO A 620 -9.40 19.70 -14.43
N ASP A 621 -9.28 20.94 -14.93
CA ASP A 621 -10.13 21.42 -16.03
C ASP A 621 -9.81 20.67 -17.34
N HIS A 622 -10.73 19.79 -17.75
CA HIS A 622 -10.59 18.98 -18.94
C HIS A 622 -10.89 19.74 -20.24
N GLU A 623 -11.38 20.98 -20.18
CA GLU A 623 -11.65 21.80 -21.37
C GLU A 623 -10.37 22.06 -22.17
N ARG A 624 -9.24 22.23 -21.46
CA ARG A 624 -7.92 22.48 -22.05
C ARG A 624 -7.13 21.21 -22.35
N LEU A 625 -7.54 20.08 -21.78
CA LEU A 625 -6.80 18.81 -21.84
C LEU A 625 -7.38 17.85 -22.89
N VAL A 626 -8.68 17.95 -23.18
CA VAL A 626 -9.36 17.07 -24.12
C VAL A 626 -9.39 17.68 -25.52
N SER A 627 -8.57 17.13 -26.40
CA SER A 627 -8.55 17.44 -27.83
C SER A 627 -9.15 16.28 -28.64
N LEU A 628 -10.36 16.47 -29.15
CA LEU A 628 -11.10 15.52 -29.98
C LEU A 628 -11.47 16.17 -31.31
N GLY A 629 -11.56 15.35 -32.38
CA GLY A 629 -12.07 15.79 -33.67
C GLY A 629 -13.55 16.20 -33.62
N ALA A 630 -14.10 16.73 -34.72
CA ALA A 630 -15.47 17.26 -34.76
C ALA A 630 -16.57 16.19 -34.56
N ALA A 631 -16.30 14.92 -34.89
CA ALA A 631 -17.23 13.81 -34.71
C ALA A 631 -16.48 12.55 -34.23
N PRO A 632 -16.01 12.51 -32.97
CA PRO A 632 -15.26 11.36 -32.46
C PRO A 632 -16.19 10.18 -32.22
N THR A 633 -15.69 8.96 -32.39
CA THR A 633 -16.40 7.78 -31.90
C THR A 633 -16.32 7.70 -30.36
N PRO A 634 -17.23 6.99 -29.68
CA PRO A 634 -17.14 6.80 -28.23
C PRO A 634 -15.80 6.21 -27.80
N GLN A 635 -15.25 5.29 -28.60
CA GLN A 635 -13.93 4.70 -28.37
C GLN A 635 -12.77 5.68 -28.62
N ASP A 636 -12.93 6.70 -29.49
CA ASP A 636 -11.94 7.77 -29.63
C ASP A 636 -11.88 8.64 -28.38
N VAL A 637 -13.03 8.91 -27.75
CA VAL A 637 -13.07 9.61 -26.46
C VAL A 637 -12.29 8.83 -25.41
N THR A 638 -12.56 7.53 -25.28
CA THR A 638 -11.85 6.67 -24.32
C THR A 638 -10.36 6.59 -24.63
N ARG A 639 -9.95 6.46 -25.91
CA ARG A 639 -8.53 6.52 -26.28
C ARG A 639 -7.87 7.84 -25.88
N SER A 640 -8.58 8.96 -26.01
CA SER A 640 -8.10 10.26 -25.53
C SER A 640 -7.90 10.24 -24.00
N CYS A 641 -8.87 9.76 -23.23
CA CYS A 641 -8.73 9.61 -21.76
C CYS A 641 -7.55 8.71 -21.38
N LEU A 642 -7.38 7.58 -22.07
CA LEU A 642 -6.33 6.60 -21.79
C LEU A 642 -4.91 7.09 -22.12
N SER A 643 -4.78 8.16 -22.90
CA SER A 643 -3.46 8.79 -23.14
C SER A 643 -2.86 9.39 -21.87
N CYS A 644 -3.71 9.85 -20.93
CA CYS A 644 -3.32 10.38 -19.63
C CYS A 644 -3.60 9.40 -18.47
N HIS A 645 -4.58 8.51 -18.63
CA HIS A 645 -5.01 7.56 -17.58
C HIS A 645 -4.87 6.08 -17.99
N PRO A 646 -3.69 5.63 -18.48
CA PRO A 646 -3.53 4.25 -18.96
C PRO A 646 -3.71 3.22 -17.83
N GLN A 647 -3.25 3.53 -16.61
CA GLN A 647 -3.38 2.64 -15.46
C GLN A 647 -4.85 2.46 -15.04
N VAL A 648 -5.64 3.53 -15.03
CA VAL A 648 -7.08 3.47 -14.75
C VAL A 648 -7.78 2.56 -15.75
N GLY A 649 -7.42 2.69 -17.03
CA GLY A 649 -7.89 1.78 -18.07
C GLY A 649 -7.64 0.32 -17.73
N GLN A 650 -6.42 -0.02 -17.30
CA GLN A 650 -6.05 -1.39 -16.91
C GLN A 650 -6.77 -1.87 -15.65
N ASP A 651 -6.87 -1.02 -14.62
CA ASP A 651 -7.53 -1.35 -13.36
C ASP A 651 -9.00 -1.71 -13.60
N LEU A 652 -9.70 -0.91 -14.41
CA LEU A 652 -11.10 -1.11 -14.78
C LEU A 652 -11.36 -2.47 -15.44
N LEU A 653 -10.42 -2.99 -16.25
CA LEU A 653 -10.58 -4.29 -16.92
C LEU A 653 -10.72 -5.46 -15.92
N GLY A 654 -10.30 -5.28 -14.67
CA GLY A 654 -10.41 -6.26 -13.60
C GLY A 654 -11.59 -6.06 -12.65
N THR A 655 -12.45 -5.06 -12.88
CA THR A 655 -13.54 -4.68 -11.96
C THR A 655 -14.83 -5.45 -12.21
N ALA A 656 -15.66 -5.55 -11.18
CA ALA A 656 -17.00 -6.14 -11.27
C ALA A 656 -17.93 -5.34 -12.20
N HIS A 657 -17.80 -4.00 -12.27
CA HIS A 657 -18.62 -3.17 -13.16
C HIS A 657 -18.30 -3.45 -14.64
N TRP A 658 -17.02 -3.69 -14.97
CA TRP A 658 -16.61 -4.07 -16.33
C TRP A 658 -16.95 -5.52 -16.66
N ARG A 659 -16.55 -6.47 -15.82
CA ARG A 659 -16.71 -7.89 -16.15
C ARG A 659 -18.12 -8.42 -15.88
N TRP A 660 -18.89 -7.73 -15.05
CA TRP A 660 -20.09 -8.27 -14.39
C TRP A 660 -19.82 -9.60 -13.67
N GLN A 661 -18.58 -9.81 -13.25
CA GLN A 661 -18.07 -11.05 -12.72
C GLN A 661 -16.94 -10.71 -11.74
N GLY A 662 -16.79 -11.51 -10.70
CA GLY A 662 -15.77 -11.31 -9.67
C GLY A 662 -15.95 -12.31 -8.54
N PHE A 663 -15.24 -12.10 -7.43
CA PHE A 663 -15.42 -12.91 -6.22
C PHE A 663 -16.84 -12.79 -5.69
N SER A 664 -17.45 -13.92 -5.34
CA SER A 664 -18.85 -13.99 -4.90
C SER A 664 -19.02 -14.51 -3.46
N PRO A 665 -18.39 -13.87 -2.46
CA PRO A 665 -18.35 -14.36 -1.07
C PRO A 665 -19.71 -14.41 -0.37
N THR A 666 -20.76 -13.84 -0.97
CA THR A 666 -22.11 -13.79 -0.41
C THR A 666 -23.09 -14.77 -1.04
N LEU A 667 -22.65 -15.55 -2.04
CA LEU A 667 -23.47 -16.60 -2.65
C LEU A 667 -23.19 -17.92 -1.94
N ALA A 668 -24.16 -18.39 -1.16
CA ALA A 668 -24.07 -19.62 -0.41
C ALA A 668 -23.79 -20.81 -1.35
N GLY A 669 -22.71 -21.55 -1.10
CA GLY A 669 -22.22 -22.65 -1.94
C GLY A 669 -21.30 -22.23 -3.11
N TYR A 670 -21.08 -20.93 -3.32
CA TYR A 670 -20.23 -20.38 -4.38
C TYR A 670 -19.23 -19.34 -3.87
N GLU A 671 -18.99 -19.26 -2.56
CA GLU A 671 -18.30 -18.17 -1.87
C GLU A 671 -16.88 -17.90 -2.40
N HIS A 672 -16.22 -18.94 -2.89
CA HIS A 672 -14.85 -18.88 -3.41
C HIS A 672 -14.76 -18.83 -4.94
N ARG A 673 -15.91 -18.83 -5.63
CA ARG A 673 -15.98 -18.81 -7.10
C ARG A 673 -15.85 -17.39 -7.63
N LYS A 674 -15.12 -17.27 -8.74
CA LYS A 674 -14.95 -16.01 -9.48
C LYS A 674 -15.58 -16.03 -10.86
N ASP A 675 -16.06 -17.18 -11.31
CA ASP A 675 -16.64 -17.42 -12.64
C ASP A 675 -18.14 -17.16 -12.71
N ILE A 676 -18.77 -16.90 -11.56
CA ILE A 676 -20.19 -16.56 -11.50
C ILE A 676 -20.38 -15.12 -11.98
N SER A 677 -20.87 -14.98 -13.21
CA SER A 677 -21.22 -13.71 -13.84
C SER A 677 -22.67 -13.32 -13.57
N LEU A 678 -22.97 -12.01 -13.60
CA LEU A 678 -24.33 -11.47 -13.60
C LEU A 678 -25.17 -12.04 -14.75
N THR A 679 -24.53 -12.43 -15.87
CA THR A 679 -25.20 -13.05 -17.01
C THR A 679 -25.74 -14.45 -16.71
N LEU A 680 -25.24 -15.11 -15.65
CA LEU A 680 -25.73 -16.40 -15.17
C LEU A 680 -26.84 -16.25 -14.11
N MET A 681 -27.08 -15.04 -13.58
CA MET A 681 -28.12 -14.80 -12.60
C MET A 681 -29.49 -14.72 -13.29
N VAL A 682 -30.50 -15.30 -12.63
CA VAL A 682 -31.90 -15.16 -13.02
C VAL A 682 -32.59 -14.16 -12.07
N ASN A 683 -33.39 -13.25 -12.62
CA ASN A 683 -34.28 -12.38 -11.85
C ASN A 683 -35.73 -12.56 -12.29
N ASN A 684 -36.66 -11.90 -11.62
CA ASN A 684 -38.08 -11.94 -11.96
C ASN A 684 -38.60 -10.58 -12.49
N TYR A 685 -37.68 -9.71 -12.93
CA TYR A 685 -37.99 -8.45 -13.61
C TYR A 685 -37.97 -8.66 -15.12
N CYS A 686 -36.77 -8.69 -15.71
CA CYS A 686 -36.54 -8.94 -17.14
C CYS A 686 -35.99 -10.35 -17.39
N ILE A 687 -36.16 -11.26 -16.44
CA ILE A 687 -35.79 -12.67 -16.46
C ILE A 687 -34.28 -12.92 -16.52
N ALA A 688 -33.63 -12.68 -17.66
CA ALA A 688 -32.21 -12.96 -17.85
C ALA A 688 -31.53 -12.00 -18.83
N ILE A 689 -30.28 -11.69 -18.51
CA ILE A 689 -29.45 -10.75 -19.28
C ILE A 689 -28.89 -11.40 -20.53
N ALA A 690 -28.41 -12.64 -20.44
CA ALA A 690 -27.68 -13.30 -21.53
C ALA A 690 -28.46 -13.33 -22.87
N PRO A 691 -29.75 -13.71 -22.94
CA PRO A 691 -30.51 -13.65 -24.19
C PRO A 691 -30.92 -12.22 -24.60
N ASN A 692 -30.74 -11.21 -23.73
CA ASN A 692 -31.25 -9.85 -23.91
C ASN A 692 -30.14 -8.77 -23.77
N MET A 693 -28.89 -9.12 -24.09
CA MET A 693 -27.71 -8.29 -23.79
C MET A 693 -27.81 -6.86 -24.35
N GLN A 694 -28.38 -6.69 -25.55
CA GLN A 694 -28.50 -5.40 -26.22
C GLN A 694 -29.18 -4.31 -25.37
N GLN A 695 -30.23 -4.67 -24.63
CA GLN A 695 -30.91 -3.73 -23.72
C GLN A 695 -30.18 -3.61 -22.39
N CYS A 696 -29.70 -4.73 -21.87
CA CYS A 696 -29.07 -4.78 -20.55
C CYS A 696 -27.74 -4.00 -20.53
N ALA A 697 -27.01 -3.99 -21.65
CA ALA A 697 -25.74 -3.30 -21.80
C ALA A 697 -25.86 -1.77 -21.74
N ALA A 698 -27.07 -1.20 -21.80
CA ALA A 698 -27.29 0.21 -21.46
C ALA A 698 -26.89 0.55 -20.02
N CYS A 699 -26.83 -0.44 -19.13
CA CYS A 699 -26.32 -0.30 -17.76
C CYS A 699 -24.91 -0.89 -17.56
N HIS A 700 -24.23 -1.30 -18.64
CA HIS A 700 -22.83 -1.75 -18.59
C HIS A 700 -21.90 -0.56 -18.78
N ILE A 701 -20.71 -0.56 -18.17
CA ILE A 701 -19.72 0.52 -18.30
C ILE A 701 -18.85 0.39 -19.57
N GLY A 702 -19.40 -0.19 -20.64
CA GLY A 702 -18.72 -0.37 -21.92
C GLY A 702 -19.57 -0.01 -23.12
N TYR A 703 -18.93 0.05 -24.28
CA TYR A 703 -19.52 0.36 -25.57
C TYR A 703 -19.65 -0.88 -26.45
N GLY A 704 -20.86 -1.21 -26.90
CA GLY A 704 -21.08 -2.25 -27.92
C GLY A 704 -21.05 -3.69 -27.39
N LYS A 705 -21.39 -3.90 -26.12
CA LYS A 705 -21.48 -5.26 -25.55
C LYS A 705 -22.75 -5.94 -26.04
N GLN A 706 -22.67 -6.64 -27.17
CA GLN A 706 -23.83 -7.26 -27.82
C GLN A 706 -23.90 -8.78 -27.62
N ASP A 707 -22.76 -9.45 -27.56
CA ASP A 707 -22.69 -10.91 -27.53
C ASP A 707 -21.43 -11.39 -26.78
N LYS A 708 -21.15 -12.69 -26.93
CA LYS A 708 -20.01 -13.39 -26.33
C LYS A 708 -18.65 -12.99 -26.93
N ASP A 709 -18.64 -12.40 -28.13
CA ASP A 709 -17.43 -12.04 -28.87
C ASP A 709 -16.92 -10.64 -28.49
N PHE A 710 -17.62 -9.97 -27.56
CA PHE A 710 -17.18 -8.70 -26.99
C PHE A 710 -15.78 -8.80 -26.36
N ASN A 711 -14.85 -7.97 -26.83
CA ASN A 711 -13.47 -7.97 -26.37
C ASN A 711 -13.31 -7.23 -25.04
N PHE A 712 -13.38 -7.96 -23.93
CA PHE A 712 -13.13 -7.46 -22.57
C PHE A 712 -11.68 -7.04 -22.29
N SER A 713 -10.74 -7.37 -23.18
CA SER A 713 -9.33 -7.01 -23.03
C SER A 713 -8.97 -5.68 -23.73
N ASN A 714 -9.89 -5.11 -24.51
CA ASN A 714 -9.67 -3.83 -25.20
C ASN A 714 -10.14 -2.66 -24.31
N PRO A 715 -9.23 -1.86 -23.72
CA PRO A 715 -9.60 -0.75 -22.86
C PRO A 715 -10.30 0.39 -23.61
N ALA A 716 -10.17 0.49 -24.94
CA ALA A 716 -10.90 1.49 -25.71
C ALA A 716 -12.43 1.28 -25.68
N ASN A 717 -12.90 0.08 -25.31
CA ASN A 717 -14.33 -0.23 -25.17
C ASN A 717 -14.91 0.20 -23.82
N LEU A 718 -14.11 0.73 -22.89
CA LEU A 718 -14.58 1.28 -21.63
C LEU A 718 -15.36 2.58 -21.88
N ASP A 719 -16.47 2.75 -21.16
CA ASP A 719 -17.21 3.99 -21.12
C ASP A 719 -16.81 4.79 -19.88
N CYS A 720 -15.91 5.75 -20.04
CA CYS A 720 -15.50 6.64 -18.96
C CYS A 720 -16.60 7.67 -18.63
N LEU A 721 -17.44 8.04 -19.59
CA LEU A 721 -18.37 9.16 -19.46
C LEU A 721 -19.58 8.82 -18.60
N VAL A 722 -20.05 7.57 -18.62
CA VAL A 722 -21.22 7.13 -17.84
C VAL A 722 -21.10 7.41 -16.34
N CYS A 723 -19.89 7.36 -15.79
CA CYS A 723 -19.62 7.65 -14.38
C CYS A 723 -19.13 9.08 -14.15
N HIS A 724 -18.42 9.67 -15.12
CA HIS A 724 -17.71 10.93 -14.93
C HIS A 724 -18.37 12.16 -15.56
N ASP A 725 -19.50 12.00 -16.25
CA ASP A 725 -20.27 13.16 -16.72
C ASP A 725 -20.75 14.05 -15.56
N THR A 726 -20.41 15.34 -15.63
CA THR A 726 -20.94 16.36 -14.72
C THR A 726 -21.93 17.31 -15.38
N THR A 727 -22.16 17.16 -16.69
CA THR A 727 -23.09 18.00 -17.45
C THR A 727 -24.55 17.55 -17.31
N GLY A 728 -24.77 16.28 -16.95
CA GLY A 728 -26.09 15.67 -16.89
C GLY A 728 -26.68 15.34 -18.27
N ASN A 729 -25.91 15.51 -19.35
CA ASN A 729 -26.37 15.33 -20.73
C ASN A 729 -25.98 13.97 -21.32
N TYR A 730 -25.01 13.27 -20.71
CA TYR A 730 -24.58 11.98 -21.19
C TYR A 730 -25.63 10.90 -20.87
N ARG A 731 -26.01 10.15 -21.90
CA ARG A 731 -26.98 9.06 -21.78
C ARG A 731 -26.70 8.00 -22.85
N LYS A 732 -26.87 6.74 -22.47
CA LYS A 732 -26.71 5.58 -23.36
C LYS A 732 -28.04 5.29 -24.04
N ASP A 733 -27.98 4.80 -25.27
CA ASP A 733 -29.14 4.31 -25.99
C ASP A 733 -29.58 2.96 -25.40
N PRO A 734 -30.80 2.86 -24.84
CA PRO A 734 -31.33 1.62 -24.29
C PRO A 734 -31.43 0.47 -25.30
N LEU A 735 -31.37 0.74 -26.60
CA LEU A 735 -31.53 -0.23 -27.68
C LEU A 735 -30.23 -0.50 -28.45
N ASN A 736 -29.11 0.13 -28.08
CA ASN A 736 -27.87 0.03 -28.86
C ASN A 736 -26.66 -0.44 -28.04
N ALA A 737 -26.87 -1.43 -27.16
CA ALA A 737 -25.80 -2.19 -26.51
C ALA A 737 -24.76 -1.35 -25.76
N GLY A 738 -25.22 -0.30 -25.09
CA GLY A 738 -24.37 0.60 -24.34
C GLY A 738 -23.66 1.66 -25.19
N LEU A 739 -24.01 1.86 -26.45
CA LEU A 739 -23.55 3.04 -27.19
C LEU A 739 -24.27 4.32 -26.70
N PRO A 740 -23.64 5.50 -26.78
CA PRO A 740 -24.29 6.78 -26.47
C PRO A 740 -25.53 7.02 -27.34
N ALA A 741 -26.54 7.68 -26.79
CA ALA A 741 -27.74 8.06 -27.54
C ALA A 741 -27.41 9.08 -28.65
N ALA A 742 -28.21 9.06 -29.73
CA ALA A 742 -28.11 10.05 -30.78
C ALA A 742 -28.30 11.47 -30.24
N GLY A 743 -27.44 12.41 -30.68
CA GLY A 743 -27.48 13.81 -30.27
C GLY A 743 -26.72 14.13 -28.98
N VAL A 744 -25.98 13.18 -28.38
CA VAL A 744 -25.02 13.48 -27.31
C VAL A 744 -23.76 14.11 -27.91
N ASP A 745 -23.43 15.32 -27.49
CA ASP A 745 -22.16 15.98 -27.84
C ASP A 745 -21.01 15.41 -26.99
N LEU A 746 -20.36 14.39 -27.54
CA LEU A 746 -19.27 13.67 -26.87
C LEU A 746 -18.08 14.58 -26.51
N PRO A 747 -17.57 15.46 -27.40
CA PRO A 747 -16.56 16.46 -27.02
C PRO A 747 -16.98 17.36 -25.85
N ALA A 748 -18.22 17.88 -25.85
CA ALA A 748 -18.68 18.78 -24.80
C ALA A 748 -18.77 18.08 -23.43
N VAL A 749 -19.25 16.83 -23.41
CA VAL A 749 -19.27 16.00 -22.20
C VAL A 749 -17.86 15.68 -21.73
N ALA A 750 -16.98 15.23 -22.64
CA ALA A 750 -15.61 14.82 -22.33
C ALA A 750 -14.77 15.97 -21.73
N ARG A 751 -14.98 17.21 -22.18
CA ARG A 751 -14.34 18.41 -21.64
C ARG A 751 -14.79 18.78 -20.22
N LYS A 752 -15.92 18.26 -19.77
CA LYS A 752 -16.52 18.55 -18.46
C LYS A 752 -16.61 17.31 -17.56
N VAL A 753 -15.74 16.32 -17.79
CA VAL A 753 -15.66 15.17 -16.90
C VAL A 753 -15.19 15.57 -15.51
N GLY A 754 -15.67 14.87 -14.50
CA GLY A 754 -15.43 15.20 -13.10
C GLY A 754 -15.66 14.03 -12.17
N ARG A 755 -15.62 14.31 -10.87
CA ARG A 755 -15.94 13.33 -9.84
C ARG A 755 -17.39 12.86 -9.97
N PRO A 756 -17.67 11.54 -9.92
CA PRO A 756 -19.03 11.01 -10.12
C PRO A 756 -20.06 11.65 -9.19
N SER A 757 -21.19 12.06 -9.77
CA SER A 757 -22.35 12.57 -9.05
C SER A 757 -23.32 11.42 -8.71
N ARG A 758 -24.27 11.68 -7.81
CA ARG A 758 -25.36 10.72 -7.53
C ARG A 758 -26.18 10.42 -8.79
N GLN A 759 -26.38 11.42 -9.64
CA GLN A 759 -27.05 11.28 -10.93
C GLN A 759 -26.29 10.36 -11.89
N ALA A 760 -24.96 10.45 -11.95
CA ALA A 760 -24.13 9.58 -12.80
C ALA A 760 -24.29 8.11 -12.40
N CYS A 761 -24.20 7.79 -11.10
CA CYS A 761 -24.52 6.44 -10.59
C CYS A 761 -25.99 6.06 -10.87
N GLY A 762 -26.89 7.02 -10.67
CA GLY A 762 -28.32 6.90 -10.87
C GLY A 762 -28.75 6.57 -12.29
N SER A 763 -27.97 6.95 -13.30
CA SER A 763 -28.23 6.66 -14.72
C SER A 763 -28.53 5.18 -14.98
N CYS A 764 -27.92 4.29 -14.18
CA CYS A 764 -28.17 2.85 -14.21
C CYS A 764 -28.95 2.38 -12.98
N HIS A 765 -28.56 2.85 -11.79
CA HIS A 765 -29.09 2.31 -10.53
C HIS A 765 -30.55 2.71 -10.25
N PHE A 766 -30.99 3.90 -10.67
CA PHE A 766 -32.37 4.38 -10.46
C PHE A 766 -33.39 3.78 -11.44
N HIS A 767 -32.92 3.14 -12.52
CA HIS A 767 -33.78 2.67 -13.63
C HIS A 767 -33.70 1.17 -13.89
N SER A 768 -33.05 0.43 -12.98
CA SER A 768 -32.91 -1.02 -13.10
C SER A 768 -34.26 -1.76 -12.97
N GLY A 769 -34.40 -2.88 -13.69
CA GLY A 769 -35.62 -3.71 -13.70
C GLY A 769 -36.64 -3.37 -14.79
N GLY A 770 -36.25 -2.56 -15.79
CA GLY A 770 -37.06 -2.23 -16.96
C GLY A 770 -37.99 -1.02 -16.78
N ALA A 771 -37.90 -0.32 -15.64
CA ALA A 771 -38.57 0.96 -15.40
C ALA A 771 -37.91 1.70 -14.24
N THR A 772 -38.19 2.99 -14.11
CA THR A 772 -37.71 3.85 -13.01
C THR A 772 -38.18 3.33 -11.65
N ASN A 773 -37.27 3.30 -10.68
CA ASN A 773 -37.42 2.75 -9.34
C ASN A 773 -38.02 1.32 -9.30
N ALA A 774 -37.95 0.55 -10.38
CA ALA A 774 -38.68 -0.72 -10.46
C ALA A 774 -38.04 -1.83 -9.61
N LYS A 775 -36.71 -1.93 -9.59
CA LYS A 775 -36.00 -3.03 -8.92
C LYS A 775 -35.78 -2.82 -7.43
N HIS A 776 -34.92 -1.87 -7.06
CA HIS A 776 -34.46 -1.69 -5.67
C HIS A 776 -35.54 -1.12 -4.76
N GLY A 777 -36.23 -0.07 -5.18
CA GLY A 777 -37.30 0.58 -4.41
C GLY A 777 -36.81 1.65 -3.44
N ASP A 778 -35.54 1.62 -3.02
CA ASP A 778 -34.89 2.65 -2.17
C ASP A 778 -33.93 3.58 -2.95
N LEU A 779 -33.61 3.24 -4.20
CA LEU A 779 -32.78 4.03 -5.12
C LEU A 779 -33.65 4.78 -6.13
N GLU A 780 -34.27 5.85 -5.64
CA GLU A 780 -35.19 6.68 -6.41
C GLU A 780 -34.49 7.82 -7.16
N PRO A 781 -35.02 8.32 -8.29
CA PRO A 781 -34.45 9.48 -8.99
C PRO A 781 -34.28 10.73 -8.12
N VAL A 782 -35.13 10.90 -7.11
CA VAL A 782 -35.01 12.00 -6.13
C VAL A 782 -33.68 11.96 -5.37
N MET A 783 -33.01 10.80 -5.30
CA MET A 783 -31.68 10.67 -4.69
C MET A 783 -30.57 11.35 -5.51
N ALA A 784 -30.82 11.79 -6.75
CA ALA A 784 -29.88 12.65 -7.45
C ALA A 784 -29.64 13.96 -6.66
N ASP A 785 -30.72 14.55 -6.14
CA ASP A 785 -30.73 15.77 -5.33
C ASP A 785 -31.86 15.72 -4.28
N PRO A 786 -31.68 14.92 -3.20
CA PRO A 786 -32.74 14.68 -2.23
C PRO A 786 -32.83 15.81 -1.21
N LYS A 787 -34.05 16.09 -0.74
CA LYS A 787 -34.26 17.02 0.39
C LYS A 787 -33.63 16.49 1.69
N PRO A 788 -33.22 17.36 2.63
CA PRO A 788 -32.63 16.95 3.91
C PRO A 788 -33.43 15.90 4.71
N GLU A 789 -34.76 16.01 4.69
CA GLU A 789 -35.67 15.10 5.38
C GLU A 789 -35.87 13.76 4.68
N TYR A 790 -35.44 13.65 3.42
CA TYR A 790 -35.55 12.42 2.64
C TYR A 790 -34.50 11.41 3.12
N ASP A 791 -33.23 11.74 2.98
CA ASP A 791 -32.13 10.89 3.44
C ASP A 791 -31.13 11.75 4.21
N VAL A 792 -30.81 11.39 5.44
CA VAL A 792 -29.90 12.20 6.27
C VAL A 792 -28.48 12.24 5.70
N HIS A 793 -28.02 11.20 5.02
CA HIS A 793 -26.67 11.14 4.47
C HIS A 793 -26.60 11.93 3.16
N MET A 794 -27.49 11.65 2.21
CA MET A 794 -27.45 12.27 0.90
C MET A 794 -28.16 13.63 0.87
N GLY A 795 -29.24 13.81 1.61
CA GLY A 795 -30.01 15.05 1.64
C GLY A 795 -29.46 16.06 2.65
N ALA A 796 -29.28 15.65 3.91
CA ALA A 796 -28.87 16.59 4.95
C ALA A 796 -27.35 16.81 4.98
N LEU A 797 -26.54 15.76 4.82
CA LEU A 797 -25.07 15.83 4.82
C LEU A 797 -24.48 15.97 3.41
N ASN A 798 -25.32 15.97 2.37
CA ASN A 798 -24.92 16.06 0.97
C ASN A 798 -23.85 15.03 0.52
N MET A 799 -23.89 13.82 1.08
CA MET A 799 -22.96 12.76 0.70
C MET A 799 -23.21 12.29 -0.74
N ARG A 800 -22.12 12.00 -1.45
CA ARG A 800 -22.12 11.25 -2.71
C ARG A 800 -22.10 9.74 -2.42
N CYS A 801 -22.44 8.93 -3.41
CA CYS A 801 -22.44 7.47 -3.27
C CYS A 801 -21.09 6.94 -2.74
N GLN A 802 -19.99 7.42 -3.30
CA GLN A 802 -18.63 7.02 -2.99
C GLN A 802 -18.13 7.41 -1.58
N ASN A 803 -18.87 8.26 -0.85
CA ASN A 803 -18.54 8.51 0.55
C ASN A 803 -18.82 7.28 1.43
N CYS A 804 -19.81 6.46 1.07
CA CYS A 804 -20.08 5.16 1.70
C CYS A 804 -19.49 4.01 0.87
N HIS A 805 -19.74 4.02 -0.43
CA HIS A 805 -19.21 3.07 -1.41
C HIS A 805 -17.76 3.41 -1.75
N THR A 806 -16.87 3.28 -0.75
CA THR A 806 -15.45 3.64 -0.91
C THR A 806 -14.85 2.95 -2.12
N THR A 807 -14.18 3.73 -2.97
CA THR A 807 -13.64 3.27 -4.24
C THR A 807 -12.12 3.34 -4.20
N THR A 808 -11.47 2.19 -4.44
CA THR A 808 -10.00 2.11 -4.52
C THR A 808 -9.64 1.41 -5.84
N GLN A 809 -8.80 2.03 -6.66
CA GLN A 809 -8.45 1.51 -7.99
C GLN A 809 -9.70 1.16 -8.84
N HIS A 810 -10.71 2.03 -8.81
CA HIS A 810 -12.01 1.84 -9.46
C HIS A 810 -12.83 0.60 -9.03
N ARG A 811 -12.40 -0.11 -7.98
CA ARG A 811 -13.21 -1.15 -7.31
C ARG A 811 -14.12 -0.49 -6.30
N ILE A 812 -15.44 -0.60 -6.51
CA ILE A 812 -16.44 0.12 -5.73
C ILE A 812 -16.99 -0.82 -4.65
N ALA A 813 -16.76 -0.49 -3.37
CA ALA A 813 -17.28 -1.27 -2.27
C ALA A 813 -18.82 -1.33 -2.30
N GLY A 814 -19.41 -2.47 -1.99
CA GLY A 814 -20.85 -2.66 -1.99
C GLY A 814 -21.23 -4.12 -2.23
N MET A 815 -22.34 -4.53 -1.64
CA MET A 815 -22.87 -5.89 -1.78
C MET A 815 -24.34 -5.81 -2.22
N SER A 816 -24.68 -6.53 -3.29
CA SER A 816 -26.02 -6.54 -3.86
C SER A 816 -26.62 -7.94 -3.77
N LEU A 817 -27.91 -8.04 -3.42
CA LEU A 817 -28.65 -9.30 -3.52
C LEU A 817 -28.98 -9.71 -4.96
N SER A 818 -28.63 -8.89 -5.95
CA SER A 818 -28.87 -9.17 -7.36
C SER A 818 -27.60 -9.44 -8.17
N ALA A 819 -26.43 -9.07 -7.64
CA ALA A 819 -25.16 -9.30 -8.30
C ALA A 819 -24.36 -10.38 -7.56
N PRO A 820 -23.52 -11.16 -8.27
CA PRO A 820 -22.67 -12.15 -7.63
C PRO A 820 -21.38 -11.52 -7.06
N ALA A 821 -20.77 -10.59 -7.80
CA ALA A 821 -19.48 -10.04 -7.46
C ALA A 821 -19.56 -9.00 -6.32
N VAL A 822 -18.60 -9.04 -5.40
CA VAL A 822 -18.47 -8.10 -4.28
C VAL A 822 -17.04 -7.56 -4.23
N GLU A 823 -16.89 -6.24 -4.27
CA GLU A 823 -15.59 -5.53 -4.27
C GLU A 823 -15.32 -4.74 -2.98
N GLY A 824 -16.09 -5.01 -1.94
CA GLY A 824 -16.00 -4.41 -0.61
C GLY A 824 -17.35 -4.44 0.10
N ARG A 825 -17.39 -4.10 1.38
CA ARG A 825 -18.64 -4.00 2.15
C ARG A 825 -18.86 -2.57 2.63
N VAL A 826 -20.14 -2.18 2.67
CA VAL A 826 -20.61 -0.93 3.28
C VAL A 826 -21.37 -1.32 4.54
N GLU A 827 -21.02 -0.72 5.67
CA GLU A 827 -21.59 -1.03 6.98
C GLU A 827 -21.78 0.26 7.79
N CYS A 828 -22.93 0.43 8.44
CA CYS A 828 -23.21 1.59 9.28
C CYS A 828 -22.17 1.75 10.41
N GLY A 829 -21.73 0.62 10.98
CA GLY A 829 -20.77 0.60 12.09
C GLY A 829 -19.40 1.20 11.75
N LYS A 830 -19.05 1.33 10.46
CA LYS A 830 -17.82 2.03 10.03
C LYS A 830 -17.86 3.52 10.40
N CYS A 831 -19.06 4.13 10.39
CA CYS A 831 -19.26 5.55 10.69
C CYS A 831 -19.96 5.81 12.04
N HIS A 832 -20.65 4.82 12.59
CA HIS A 832 -21.47 4.97 13.80
C HIS A 832 -21.06 4.07 14.95
N GLY A 833 -20.06 3.20 14.74
CA GLY A 833 -19.61 2.22 15.71
C GLY A 833 -20.66 1.16 16.09
N PRO A 834 -20.37 0.31 17.10
CA PRO A 834 -21.24 -0.80 17.50
C PRO A 834 -22.37 -0.39 18.47
N THR A 835 -22.29 0.78 19.10
CA THR A 835 -23.26 1.28 20.10
C THR A 835 -23.73 2.69 19.76
N PRO A 836 -24.51 2.84 18.66
CA PRO A 836 -24.82 4.13 18.07
C PRO A 836 -25.94 4.92 18.79
N HIS A 837 -26.50 4.43 19.90
CA HIS A 837 -27.59 5.10 20.59
C HIS A 837 -27.07 5.83 21.84
N GLY A 838 -26.68 7.10 21.67
CA GLY A 838 -26.16 7.97 22.75
C GLY A 838 -27.26 8.74 23.50
N VAL A 839 -28.34 8.07 23.92
CA VAL A 839 -29.39 8.66 24.75
C VAL A 839 -29.12 8.40 26.24
N SER A 840 -29.42 9.34 27.13
CA SER A 840 -29.15 9.15 28.56
C SER A 840 -30.00 8.02 29.18
N GLY A 841 -29.43 7.33 30.17
CA GLY A 841 -30.13 6.33 30.98
C GLY A 841 -30.27 4.92 30.36
N PRO A 842 -31.15 4.07 30.92
CA PRO A 842 -31.28 2.65 30.54
C PRO A 842 -31.73 2.41 29.09
N LEU A 843 -32.33 3.41 28.43
CA LEU A 843 -32.87 3.29 27.08
C LEU A 843 -31.78 3.07 26.02
N SER A 844 -30.65 3.79 26.14
CA SER A 844 -29.52 3.64 25.21
C SER A 844 -29.03 2.20 25.16
N ARG A 845 -28.81 1.59 26.33
CA ARG A 845 -28.37 0.20 26.42
C ARG A 845 -29.36 -0.77 25.77
N HIS A 846 -30.66 -0.53 25.92
CA HIS A 846 -31.67 -1.38 25.27
C HIS A 846 -31.61 -1.26 23.76
N LEU A 847 -31.49 -0.04 23.21
CA LEU A 847 -31.38 0.17 21.75
C LEU A 847 -30.06 -0.39 21.18
N ASP A 848 -28.95 -0.20 21.87
CA ASP A 848 -27.66 -0.78 21.49
C ASP A 848 -27.67 -2.31 21.55
N ASP A 849 -28.37 -2.88 22.53
CA ASP A 849 -28.58 -4.32 22.58
C ASP A 849 -29.32 -4.81 21.33
N HIS A 850 -30.31 -4.06 20.82
CA HIS A 850 -31.03 -4.43 19.62
C HIS A 850 -30.13 -4.59 18.39
N VAL A 851 -29.03 -3.85 18.28
CA VAL A 851 -28.08 -3.94 17.14
C VAL A 851 -27.50 -5.37 16.97
N ARG A 852 -27.54 -6.20 18.02
CA ARG A 852 -27.11 -7.61 17.95
C ARG A 852 -28.08 -8.52 17.20
N ALA A 853 -29.35 -8.15 17.10
CA ALA A 853 -30.40 -8.95 16.46
C ALA A 853 -31.20 -8.20 15.38
N ILE A 854 -31.10 -6.88 15.32
CA ILE A 854 -31.79 -5.98 14.40
C ILE A 854 -30.74 -5.17 13.64
N ALA A 855 -30.85 -5.12 12.32
CA ALA A 855 -29.99 -4.27 11.50
C ALA A 855 -30.37 -2.79 11.66
N CYS A 856 -29.42 -1.87 11.52
CA CYS A 856 -29.67 -0.45 11.67
C CYS A 856 -30.75 0.03 10.68
N GLU A 857 -30.69 -0.48 9.46
CA GLU A 857 -31.62 -0.22 8.37
C GLU A 857 -33.08 -0.54 8.76
N THR A 858 -33.32 -1.58 9.57
CA THR A 858 -34.67 -1.98 10.01
C THR A 858 -35.36 -0.84 10.75
N CYS A 859 -34.65 -0.16 11.65
CA CYS A 859 -35.20 0.93 12.47
C CYS A 859 -35.13 2.28 11.76
N HIS A 860 -34.08 2.52 10.97
CA HIS A 860 -33.80 3.82 10.39
C HIS A 860 -34.32 4.00 8.95
N ILE A 861 -34.89 2.95 8.34
CA ILE A 861 -35.56 3.04 7.02
C ILE A 861 -36.98 2.46 7.16
N PRO A 862 -37.91 3.22 7.75
CA PRO A 862 -39.25 2.74 8.10
C PRO A 862 -40.15 2.51 6.87
N ALA A 863 -39.84 3.16 5.75
CA ALA A 863 -40.54 2.99 4.48
C ALA A 863 -39.61 3.25 3.29
N PHE A 864 -39.89 2.60 2.16
CA PHE A 864 -39.20 2.78 0.87
C PHE A 864 -40.18 3.19 -0.24
N ALA A 865 -39.66 3.55 -1.42
CA ALA A 865 -40.45 4.07 -2.55
C ALA A 865 -41.31 5.28 -2.14
N ARG A 866 -40.73 6.24 -1.41
CA ARG A 866 -41.51 7.31 -0.74
C ARG A 866 -42.02 8.37 -1.73
N GLU A 867 -41.23 8.69 -2.76
CA GLU A 867 -41.63 9.68 -3.78
C GLU A 867 -42.06 9.03 -5.10
N THR A 868 -41.35 7.99 -5.52
CA THR A 868 -41.50 7.32 -6.82
C THR A 868 -42.04 5.91 -6.61
N PRO A 869 -43.18 5.55 -7.22
CA PRO A 869 -43.72 4.20 -7.15
C PRO A 869 -42.71 3.13 -7.60
N THR A 870 -42.79 1.95 -7.00
CA THR A 870 -41.92 0.81 -7.30
C THR A 870 -42.75 -0.42 -7.68
N LEU A 871 -42.19 -1.26 -8.55
CA LEU A 871 -42.87 -2.45 -9.04
C LEU A 871 -42.84 -3.55 -7.97
N LEU A 872 -44.02 -4.11 -7.65
CA LEU A 872 -44.23 -5.17 -6.66
C LEU A 872 -44.59 -6.51 -7.28
N ARG A 873 -45.30 -6.48 -8.42
CA ARG A 873 -45.66 -7.69 -9.15
C ARG A 873 -45.61 -7.51 -10.66
N ARG A 874 -45.10 -8.53 -11.35
CA ARG A 874 -45.19 -8.69 -12.80
C ARG A 874 -45.75 -10.05 -13.18
N ASP A 875 -46.85 -10.10 -13.93
CA ASP A 875 -47.47 -11.35 -14.37
C ASP A 875 -47.35 -11.52 -15.89
N TYR A 876 -46.32 -12.25 -16.32
CA TYR A 876 -46.06 -12.55 -17.72
C TYR A 876 -47.07 -13.50 -18.35
N SER A 877 -47.86 -14.25 -17.56
CA SER A 877 -48.90 -15.13 -18.11
C SER A 877 -50.00 -14.35 -18.83
N GLN A 878 -50.13 -13.06 -18.52
CA GLN A 878 -51.08 -12.15 -19.16
C GLN A 878 -50.47 -11.33 -20.30
N ALA A 879 -49.18 -11.48 -20.60
CA ALA A 879 -48.52 -10.73 -21.66
C ALA A 879 -49.01 -11.19 -23.06
N GLY A 880 -49.01 -10.28 -24.02
CA GLY A 880 -49.49 -10.53 -25.39
C GLY A 880 -51.00 -10.41 -25.60
N GLN A 881 -51.80 -10.24 -24.55
CA GLN A 881 -53.25 -10.07 -24.66
C GLN A 881 -53.62 -8.70 -25.29
N ASP A 882 -54.54 -8.69 -26.24
CA ASP A 882 -55.05 -7.47 -26.85
C ASP A 882 -56.12 -6.82 -25.96
N ARG A 883 -55.66 -6.12 -24.92
CA ARG A 883 -56.48 -5.28 -24.04
C ARG A 883 -55.86 -3.90 -23.87
N PRO A 884 -56.66 -2.86 -23.58
CA PRO A 884 -56.15 -1.50 -23.43
C PRO A 884 -55.08 -1.41 -22.34
N GLU A 885 -54.05 -0.60 -22.57
CA GLU A 885 -53.13 -0.20 -21.51
C GLU A 885 -53.92 0.62 -20.49
N THR A 886 -53.95 0.13 -19.26
CA THR A 886 -54.65 0.77 -18.14
C THR A 886 -53.62 1.33 -17.17
N ARG A 887 -53.99 2.40 -16.47
CA ARG A 887 -53.19 2.96 -15.38
C ARG A 887 -53.85 2.66 -14.05
N ASP A 888 -53.04 2.44 -13.03
CA ASP A 888 -53.51 2.30 -11.65
C ASP A 888 -53.78 3.67 -11.01
N ASN A 889 -54.18 3.65 -9.74
CA ASN A 889 -54.44 4.84 -8.93
C ASN A 889 -53.19 5.69 -8.63
N LEU A 890 -51.99 5.18 -8.90
CA LEU A 890 -50.72 5.91 -8.80
C LEU A 890 -50.29 6.50 -10.15
N GLY A 891 -51.12 6.33 -11.19
CA GLY A 891 -50.81 6.75 -12.55
C GLY A 891 -49.78 5.86 -13.25
N MET A 892 -49.44 4.70 -12.70
CA MET A 892 -48.49 3.74 -13.27
C MET A 892 -49.19 2.74 -14.18
N PRO A 893 -48.52 2.18 -15.20
CA PRO A 893 -49.14 1.17 -16.06
C PRO A 893 -49.54 -0.07 -15.25
N ALA A 894 -50.82 -0.40 -15.21
CA ALA A 894 -51.37 -1.62 -14.61
C ALA A 894 -51.33 -2.81 -15.58
N TYR A 895 -51.25 -2.53 -16.88
CA TYR A 895 -51.02 -3.51 -17.94
C TYR A 895 -50.12 -2.93 -19.03
N ASP A 896 -49.16 -3.73 -19.48
CA ASP A 896 -48.34 -3.46 -20.67
C ASP A 896 -48.30 -4.74 -21.52
N LYS A 897 -48.64 -4.65 -22.80
CA LYS A 897 -48.71 -5.83 -23.69
C LYS A 897 -47.41 -6.65 -23.71
N ARG A 898 -46.27 -6.00 -23.51
CA ARG A 898 -44.92 -6.62 -23.50
C ARG A 898 -44.62 -7.38 -22.21
N PHE A 899 -45.20 -6.95 -21.09
CA PHE A 899 -44.82 -7.42 -19.74
C PHE A 899 -45.98 -8.09 -18.97
N GLY A 900 -47.20 -7.97 -19.46
CA GLY A 900 -48.40 -8.49 -18.82
C GLY A 900 -48.96 -7.55 -17.75
N ALA A 901 -49.58 -8.10 -16.71
CA ALA A 901 -50.14 -7.29 -15.63
C ALA A 901 -49.04 -6.82 -14.66
N LEU A 902 -49.17 -5.58 -14.20
CA LEU A 902 -48.19 -4.91 -13.34
C LEU A 902 -48.89 -4.37 -12.10
N THR A 903 -48.23 -4.50 -10.95
CA THR A 903 -48.71 -3.92 -9.69
C THR A 903 -47.62 -3.05 -9.08
N TRP A 904 -47.97 -1.80 -8.79
CA TRP A 904 -47.07 -0.82 -8.22
C TRP A 904 -47.47 -0.46 -6.79
N GLY A 905 -46.52 0.05 -6.03
CA GLY A 905 -46.78 0.61 -4.72
C GLY A 905 -45.87 1.79 -4.42
N ARG A 906 -46.30 2.64 -3.48
CA ARG A 906 -45.57 3.82 -3.02
C ARG A 906 -45.66 3.89 -1.49
N ASN A 907 -44.61 4.41 -0.85
CA ASN A 907 -44.48 4.57 0.60
C ASN A 907 -44.77 3.26 1.36
N LEU A 908 -43.96 2.24 1.06
CA LEU A 908 -44.20 0.86 1.47
C LEU A 908 -43.37 0.48 2.70
N THR A 909 -43.97 -0.32 3.58
CA THR A 909 -43.24 -0.95 4.70
C THR A 909 -42.41 -2.13 4.19
N PRO A 910 -41.12 -2.25 4.57
CA PRO A 910 -40.30 -3.40 4.22
C PRO A 910 -40.83 -4.74 4.76
N VAL A 911 -40.47 -5.83 4.09
CA VAL A 911 -40.54 -7.19 4.64
C VAL A 911 -39.28 -7.43 5.47
N TYR A 912 -39.43 -7.99 6.67
CA TYR A 912 -38.32 -8.21 7.58
C TYR A 912 -37.97 -9.70 7.67
N LEU A 913 -36.71 -10.05 7.38
CA LEU A 913 -36.20 -11.42 7.42
C LEU A 913 -34.87 -11.49 8.16
N TRP A 914 -34.53 -12.66 8.69
CA TRP A 914 -33.18 -12.92 9.19
C TRP A 914 -32.19 -12.98 8.03
N PHE A 915 -31.06 -12.28 8.17
CA PHE A 915 -30.02 -12.21 7.16
C PHE A 915 -28.64 -12.14 7.81
N ASP A 916 -27.74 -13.04 7.42
CA ASP A 916 -26.34 -13.09 7.89
C ASP A 916 -25.32 -12.49 6.92
N GLY A 917 -25.81 -11.89 5.82
CA GLY A 917 -24.97 -11.34 4.76
C GLY A 917 -24.71 -12.30 3.61
N THR A 918 -25.29 -13.51 3.62
CA THR A 918 -25.23 -14.48 2.52
C THR A 918 -26.62 -14.83 1.98
N ARG A 919 -26.69 -15.30 0.73
CA ARG A 919 -27.94 -15.67 0.05
C ARG A 919 -27.76 -16.89 -0.83
N HIS A 920 -28.83 -17.65 -1.01
CA HIS A 920 -28.94 -18.56 -2.15
C HIS A 920 -29.24 -17.75 -3.42
N ALA A 921 -28.92 -18.31 -4.59
CA ALA A 921 -29.17 -17.67 -5.88
C ALA A 921 -29.56 -18.71 -6.92
N ALA A 922 -30.64 -18.46 -7.67
CA ALA A 922 -30.99 -19.25 -8.84
C ALA A 922 -30.11 -18.87 -10.03
N LEU A 923 -29.45 -19.87 -10.61
CA LEU A 923 -28.59 -19.76 -11.79
C LEU A 923 -29.31 -20.27 -13.04
N LEU A 924 -28.79 -19.88 -14.20
CA LEU A 924 -29.21 -20.46 -15.48
C LEU A 924 -29.04 -21.98 -15.46
N GLY A 925 -30.11 -22.70 -15.79
CA GLY A 925 -30.11 -24.16 -15.88
C GLY A 925 -30.50 -24.88 -14.58
N ASP A 926 -30.67 -24.17 -13.47
CA ASP A 926 -31.12 -24.78 -12.22
C ASP A 926 -32.53 -25.38 -12.36
N THR A 927 -32.72 -26.56 -11.79
CA THR A 927 -34.02 -27.22 -11.71
C THR A 927 -34.88 -26.56 -10.63
N ILE A 928 -36.16 -26.39 -10.91
CA ILE A 928 -37.16 -25.82 -9.99
C ILE A 928 -38.25 -26.82 -9.61
N ASP A 929 -38.90 -26.56 -8.48
CA ASP A 929 -40.18 -27.19 -8.14
C ASP A 929 -41.34 -26.23 -8.49
N PRO A 930 -42.13 -26.51 -9.54
CA PRO A 930 -43.24 -25.64 -9.93
C PRO A 930 -44.46 -25.74 -9.00
N ALA A 931 -44.47 -26.67 -8.03
CA ALA A 931 -45.56 -26.79 -7.05
C ALA A 931 -45.54 -25.70 -5.98
N ALA A 932 -44.40 -25.02 -5.80
CA ALA A 932 -44.22 -23.93 -4.85
C ALA A 932 -43.62 -22.69 -5.52
N ALA A 933 -43.76 -21.53 -4.88
CA ALA A 933 -43.14 -20.30 -5.38
C ALA A 933 -41.61 -20.40 -5.31
N VAL A 934 -40.94 -20.17 -6.42
CA VAL A 934 -39.47 -20.27 -6.52
C VAL A 934 -38.84 -18.98 -6.01
N VAL A 935 -38.01 -19.07 -4.97
CA VAL A 935 -37.29 -17.92 -4.42
C VAL A 935 -35.94 -17.78 -5.12
N LEU A 936 -35.76 -16.75 -5.95
CA LEU A 936 -34.58 -16.60 -6.81
C LEU A 936 -33.32 -16.18 -6.06
N ASN A 937 -33.45 -15.53 -4.91
CA ASN A 937 -32.31 -15.01 -4.16
C ASN A 937 -32.53 -15.02 -2.64
N ALA A 938 -32.94 -16.17 -2.10
CA ALA A 938 -33.33 -16.32 -0.70
C ALA A 938 -32.23 -15.82 0.27
N PRO A 939 -32.50 -14.79 1.10
CA PRO A 939 -31.60 -14.40 2.18
C PRO A 939 -31.38 -15.58 3.15
N VAL A 940 -30.14 -15.81 3.56
CA VAL A 940 -29.80 -16.85 4.54
C VAL A 940 -29.78 -16.24 5.93
N GLY A 941 -30.47 -16.88 6.86
CA GLY A 941 -30.48 -16.48 8.26
C GLY A 941 -31.64 -17.11 9.01
N GLU A 942 -31.43 -17.29 10.32
CA GLU A 942 -32.48 -17.70 11.24
C GLU A 942 -32.20 -17.15 12.64
N LYS A 943 -33.20 -17.20 13.52
CA LYS A 943 -33.11 -16.67 14.89
C LYS A 943 -31.93 -17.20 15.70
N ARG A 944 -31.52 -18.46 15.49
CA ARG A 944 -30.43 -19.11 16.23
C ARG A 944 -29.04 -18.76 15.66
N ASN A 945 -28.96 -18.33 14.40
CA ASN A 945 -27.70 -17.95 13.78
C ASN A 945 -27.19 -16.64 14.40
N GLN A 946 -26.00 -16.70 15.01
CA GLN A 946 -25.46 -15.55 15.71
C GLN A 946 -25.03 -14.40 14.79
N ALA A 947 -24.68 -14.70 13.54
CA ALA A 947 -24.32 -13.70 12.55
C ALA A 947 -25.56 -13.03 11.91
N ALA A 948 -26.72 -13.66 11.99
CA ALA A 948 -27.95 -13.14 11.40
C ALA A 948 -28.56 -12.00 12.24
N ARG A 949 -29.07 -10.98 11.53
CA ARG A 949 -29.89 -9.90 12.06
C ARG A 949 -31.19 -9.77 11.26
N ILE A 950 -32.23 -9.22 11.86
CA ILE A 950 -33.48 -8.90 11.17
C ILE A 950 -33.24 -7.66 10.30
N PHE A 951 -33.38 -7.84 8.99
CA PHE A 951 -32.99 -6.88 7.95
C PHE A 951 -34.20 -6.50 7.08
N PRO A 952 -34.33 -5.25 6.58
CA PRO A 952 -35.44 -4.84 5.72
C PRO A 952 -35.20 -5.22 4.25
N PHE A 953 -36.23 -5.76 3.61
CA PHE A 953 -36.24 -6.12 2.20
C PHE A 953 -37.48 -5.59 1.50
N LYS A 954 -37.32 -5.22 0.24
CA LYS A 954 -38.41 -5.21 -0.72
C LYS A 954 -38.60 -6.62 -1.28
N LEU A 955 -39.83 -7.12 -1.27
CA LEU A 955 -40.24 -8.33 -1.99
C LEU A 955 -40.87 -7.95 -3.34
N HIS A 956 -40.36 -8.54 -4.41
CA HIS A 956 -40.98 -8.52 -5.73
C HIS A 956 -41.43 -9.94 -6.11
N THR A 957 -42.68 -10.06 -6.57
CA THR A 957 -43.24 -11.33 -7.04
C THR A 957 -43.43 -11.30 -8.55
N ALA A 958 -43.30 -12.44 -9.21
CA ALA A 958 -43.69 -12.54 -10.61
C ALA A 958 -44.34 -13.88 -10.92
N VAL A 959 -45.04 -13.93 -12.05
CA VAL A 959 -45.42 -15.17 -12.72
C VAL A 959 -44.63 -15.19 -14.02
N GLN A 960 -43.64 -16.07 -14.13
CA GLN A 960 -42.69 -16.09 -15.26
C GLN A 960 -42.64 -17.47 -15.94
N PRO A 961 -42.28 -17.52 -17.23
CA PRO A 961 -42.29 -18.78 -17.97
C PRO A 961 -41.22 -19.77 -17.49
N TYR A 962 -41.52 -21.06 -17.58
CA TYR A 962 -40.60 -22.16 -17.32
C TYR A 962 -40.84 -23.32 -18.31
N ASP A 963 -39.83 -24.15 -18.53
CA ASP A 963 -39.95 -25.39 -19.31
C ASP A 963 -40.59 -26.49 -18.45
N THR A 964 -41.74 -27.01 -18.89
CA THR A 964 -42.54 -27.96 -18.08
C THR A 964 -41.92 -29.34 -17.94
N GLU A 965 -41.13 -29.77 -18.93
CA GLU A 965 -40.53 -31.11 -18.96
C GLU A 965 -39.17 -31.10 -18.27
N ASN A 966 -38.32 -30.12 -18.62
CA ASN A 966 -36.99 -29.97 -18.01
C ASN A 966 -37.02 -29.37 -16.61
N LYS A 967 -38.16 -28.77 -16.21
CA LYS A 967 -38.35 -28.07 -14.94
C LYS A 967 -37.28 -27.02 -14.68
N THR A 968 -36.95 -26.22 -15.68
CA THR A 968 -36.01 -25.10 -15.59
C THR A 968 -36.72 -23.79 -15.92
N LEU A 969 -36.32 -22.68 -15.31
CA LEU A 969 -36.85 -21.36 -15.68
C LEU A 969 -36.53 -21.08 -17.16
N ALA A 970 -37.50 -20.53 -17.89
CA ALA A 970 -37.33 -20.24 -19.30
C ALA A 970 -36.57 -18.92 -19.48
N MET A 971 -35.74 -18.85 -20.52
CA MET A 971 -34.88 -17.69 -20.78
C MET A 971 -35.27 -17.04 -22.12
N PRO A 972 -36.43 -16.36 -22.21
CA PRO A 972 -36.93 -15.82 -23.47
C PRO A 972 -36.07 -14.65 -23.99
N ARG A 973 -35.96 -14.56 -25.32
CA ARG A 973 -35.44 -13.37 -26.01
C ARG A 973 -36.59 -12.38 -26.26
N PHE A 974 -36.46 -11.16 -25.76
CA PHE A 974 -37.55 -10.18 -25.75
C PHE A 974 -37.55 -9.26 -26.98
N LEU A 975 -36.51 -8.43 -27.15
CA LEU A 975 -36.49 -7.32 -28.11
C LEU A 975 -36.81 -7.75 -29.55
N SER A 976 -36.17 -8.81 -30.01
CA SER A 976 -36.25 -9.28 -31.40
C SER A 976 -37.30 -10.37 -31.63
N ASP A 977 -37.96 -10.86 -30.58
CA ASP A 977 -38.89 -11.99 -30.67
C ASP A 977 -40.17 -11.70 -29.93
N TYR A 978 -40.19 -11.87 -28.60
CA TYR A 978 -41.45 -11.82 -27.86
C TYR A 978 -42.17 -10.47 -28.03
N TRP A 979 -41.47 -9.35 -27.98
CA TRP A 979 -42.11 -8.02 -28.12
C TRP A 979 -42.53 -7.67 -29.56
N VAL A 980 -42.11 -8.47 -30.54
CA VAL A 980 -42.47 -8.29 -31.96
C VAL A 980 -43.61 -9.25 -32.33
N ARG A 981 -43.47 -10.53 -31.96
CA ARG A 981 -44.35 -11.63 -32.39
C ARG A 981 -45.37 -12.03 -31.34
N PHE A 982 -45.15 -11.67 -30.07
CA PHE A 982 -45.94 -12.10 -28.91
C PHE A 982 -46.10 -13.64 -28.82
N ASP A 983 -45.11 -14.38 -29.33
CA ASP A 983 -45.01 -15.84 -29.28
C ASP A 983 -44.01 -16.28 -28.21
N TRP A 984 -44.53 -16.83 -27.12
CA TRP A 984 -43.71 -17.35 -26.02
C TRP A 984 -42.83 -18.52 -26.43
N SER A 985 -43.35 -19.48 -27.20
CA SER A 985 -42.60 -20.70 -27.51
C SER A 985 -41.39 -20.39 -28.39
N GLY A 986 -41.57 -19.57 -29.43
CA GLY A 986 -40.48 -19.12 -30.28
C GLY A 986 -39.44 -18.27 -29.53
N ALA A 987 -39.88 -17.35 -28.67
CA ALA A 987 -38.97 -16.52 -27.88
C ALA A 987 -38.15 -17.33 -26.86
N ILE A 988 -38.75 -18.34 -26.23
CA ILE A 988 -38.07 -19.27 -25.32
C ILE A 988 -37.07 -20.13 -26.09
N ALA A 989 -37.48 -20.70 -27.24
CA ALA A 989 -36.59 -21.52 -28.05
C ALA A 989 -35.32 -20.76 -28.47
N GLU A 990 -35.48 -19.53 -28.95
CA GLU A 990 -34.36 -18.68 -29.35
C GLU A 990 -33.48 -18.26 -28.17
N GLY A 991 -34.07 -17.86 -27.04
CA GLY A 991 -33.29 -17.42 -25.90
C GLY A 991 -32.57 -18.58 -25.17
N MET A 992 -33.19 -19.76 -25.05
CA MET A 992 -32.56 -20.97 -24.51
C MET A 992 -31.39 -21.42 -25.40
N LYS A 993 -31.54 -21.32 -26.73
CA LYS A 993 -30.46 -21.59 -27.70
C LYS A 993 -29.26 -20.65 -27.50
N VAL A 994 -29.48 -19.36 -27.23
CA VAL A 994 -28.40 -18.38 -26.97
C VAL A 994 -27.58 -18.77 -25.73
N VAL A 995 -28.23 -19.28 -24.69
CA VAL A 995 -27.55 -19.70 -23.44
C VAL A 995 -27.12 -21.16 -23.42
N GLY A 996 -27.34 -21.91 -24.51
CA GLY A 996 -26.94 -23.31 -24.64
C GLY A 996 -27.76 -24.28 -23.77
N LEU A 997 -28.99 -23.93 -23.41
CA LEU A 997 -29.90 -24.78 -22.62
C LEU A 997 -30.91 -25.48 -23.54
N PRO A 998 -31.32 -26.73 -23.23
CA PRO A 998 -32.36 -27.42 -23.98
C PRO A 998 -33.73 -26.78 -23.71
N TYR A 999 -34.60 -26.80 -24.73
CA TYR A 999 -36.01 -26.46 -24.61
C TYR A 999 -36.85 -27.63 -25.12
N SER A 1000 -37.81 -28.08 -24.31
CA SER A 1000 -38.67 -29.24 -24.62
C SER A 1000 -39.75 -28.95 -25.66
N GLY A 1001 -39.94 -27.67 -26.03
CA GLY A 1001 -41.05 -27.22 -26.87
C GLY A 1001 -42.35 -26.94 -26.09
N LYS A 1002 -42.37 -27.22 -24.79
CA LYS A 1002 -43.51 -26.93 -23.90
C LYS A 1002 -43.11 -25.98 -22.79
N TYR A 1003 -43.98 -25.03 -22.49
CA TYR A 1003 -43.78 -24.07 -21.41
C TYR A 1003 -45.04 -23.93 -20.55
N GLY A 1004 -44.82 -23.48 -19.32
CA GLY A 1004 -45.86 -23.08 -18.37
C GLY A 1004 -45.42 -21.81 -17.65
N PHE A 1005 -46.17 -21.40 -16.63
CA PHE A 1005 -45.81 -20.26 -15.79
C PHE A 1005 -45.73 -20.68 -14.32
N VAL A 1006 -44.77 -20.12 -13.60
CA VAL A 1006 -44.52 -20.39 -12.19
C VAL A 1006 -44.40 -19.09 -11.40
N GLU A 1007 -44.88 -19.08 -10.15
CA GLU A 1007 -44.67 -17.95 -9.26
C GLU A 1007 -43.21 -17.90 -8.80
N THR A 1008 -42.61 -16.71 -8.86
CA THR A 1008 -41.25 -16.47 -8.38
C THR A 1008 -41.20 -15.29 -7.42
N ARG A 1009 -40.26 -15.33 -6.50
CA ARG A 1009 -40.04 -14.30 -5.47
C ARG A 1009 -38.59 -13.85 -5.49
N MET A 1010 -38.39 -12.55 -5.36
CA MET A 1010 -37.06 -11.95 -5.32
C MET A 1010 -37.01 -10.84 -4.27
N TYR A 1011 -35.95 -10.81 -3.48
CA TYR A 1011 -35.72 -9.86 -2.42
C TYR A 1011 -34.65 -8.84 -2.82
N SER A 1012 -34.89 -7.56 -2.57
CA SER A 1012 -33.86 -6.51 -2.62
C SER A 1012 -33.70 -5.94 -1.22
N ALA A 1013 -32.49 -5.93 -0.68
CA ALA A 1013 -32.24 -5.29 0.61
C ALA A 1013 -32.39 -3.77 0.47
N ILE A 1014 -32.91 -3.16 1.53
CA ILE A 1014 -33.15 -1.73 1.62
C ILE A 1014 -32.02 -1.12 2.46
N HIS A 1015 -31.28 -0.18 1.87
CA HIS A 1015 -30.11 0.45 2.50
C HIS A 1015 -30.16 1.98 2.48
N HIS A 1016 -31.00 2.59 1.64
CA HIS A 1016 -31.06 4.04 1.46
C HIS A 1016 -32.43 4.61 1.89
N GLY A 1017 -32.48 5.93 2.09
CA GLY A 1017 -33.66 6.61 2.61
C GLY A 1017 -33.67 6.69 4.14
N VAL A 1018 -32.47 6.78 4.73
CA VAL A 1018 -32.29 6.83 6.18
C VAL A 1018 -32.93 8.10 6.74
N VAL A 1019 -33.90 7.96 7.63
CA VAL A 1019 -34.61 9.09 8.24
C VAL A 1019 -33.85 9.67 9.43
N ALA A 1020 -34.14 10.91 9.78
CA ALA A 1020 -33.64 11.53 11.01
C ALA A 1020 -34.04 10.72 12.25
N ALA A 1021 -33.18 10.72 13.28
CA ALA A 1021 -33.37 9.89 14.48
C ALA A 1021 -34.77 10.00 15.13
N PRO A 1022 -35.41 11.18 15.25
CA PRO A 1022 -36.77 11.29 15.81
C PRO A 1022 -37.88 10.60 14.97
N LYS A 1023 -37.57 10.22 13.73
CA LYS A 1023 -38.46 9.49 12.82
C LYS A 1023 -38.09 8.01 12.69
N ALA A 1024 -37.06 7.53 13.39
CA ALA A 1024 -36.77 6.10 13.43
C ALA A 1024 -37.90 5.34 14.13
N LEU A 1025 -37.98 4.02 13.91
CA LEU A 1025 -38.98 3.18 14.59
C LEU A 1025 -38.83 3.25 16.11
N GLY A 1026 -39.92 3.58 16.80
CA GLY A 1026 -40.03 3.51 18.25
C GLY A 1026 -40.39 2.10 18.74
N CYS A 1027 -40.33 1.90 20.06
CA CYS A 1027 -40.58 0.61 20.69
C CYS A 1027 -41.94 0.01 20.29
N THR A 1028 -43.01 0.83 20.35
CA THR A 1028 -44.39 0.43 20.05
C THR A 1028 -44.71 0.35 18.55
N ASP A 1029 -43.76 0.67 17.67
CA ASP A 1029 -43.92 0.33 16.25
C ASP A 1029 -43.78 -1.20 16.04
N CYS A 1030 -42.92 -1.85 16.83
CA CYS A 1030 -42.67 -3.29 16.75
C CYS A 1030 -43.37 -4.08 17.88
N HIS A 1031 -43.40 -3.55 19.09
CA HIS A 1031 -43.90 -4.23 20.28
C HIS A 1031 -45.31 -3.75 20.68
N SER A 1032 -46.06 -4.60 21.39
CA SER A 1032 -47.32 -4.17 22.02
C SER A 1032 -47.07 -3.17 23.15
N THR A 1033 -48.02 -2.28 23.42
CA THR A 1033 -47.86 -1.23 24.44
C THR A 1033 -47.70 -1.83 25.85
N GLU A 1034 -48.37 -2.95 26.10
CA GLU A 1034 -48.27 -3.75 27.30
C GLU A 1034 -46.89 -4.43 27.43
N ALA A 1035 -46.25 -4.74 26.30
CA ALA A 1035 -44.93 -5.38 26.27
C ALA A 1035 -43.79 -4.44 26.69
N VAL A 1036 -43.89 -3.15 26.34
CA VAL A 1036 -42.81 -2.16 26.55
C VAL A 1036 -43.15 -1.12 27.62
N HIS A 1037 -44.10 -1.43 28.49
CA HIS A 1037 -44.43 -0.59 29.64
C HIS A 1037 -43.28 -0.63 30.66
N CYS A 1038 -42.49 0.44 30.78
CA CYS A 1038 -41.29 0.50 31.62
C CYS A 1038 -41.56 0.11 33.10
N VAL A 1039 -42.71 0.49 33.66
CA VAL A 1039 -43.12 0.13 35.04
C VAL A 1039 -43.31 -1.39 35.22
N ARG A 1040 -43.52 -2.15 34.15
CA ARG A 1040 -43.64 -3.62 34.21
C ARG A 1040 -42.34 -4.28 34.66
N CYS A 1041 -41.20 -3.80 34.15
CA CYS A 1041 -39.88 -4.34 34.46
C CYS A 1041 -39.20 -3.59 35.62
N HIS A 1042 -39.59 -2.35 35.90
CA HIS A 1042 -39.00 -1.48 36.91
C HIS A 1042 -40.02 -1.06 37.98
N GLN A 1043 -40.71 -2.04 38.57
CA GLN A 1043 -41.69 -1.77 39.62
C GLN A 1043 -41.05 -1.03 40.81
N GLY A 1044 -41.66 0.08 41.22
CA GLY A 1044 -41.23 0.88 42.38
C GLY A 1044 -40.08 1.86 42.13
N ALA A 1045 -39.53 1.94 40.91
CA ALA A 1045 -38.53 2.93 40.55
C ALA A 1045 -39.17 4.27 40.14
N GLN A 1046 -38.77 5.37 40.80
CA GLN A 1046 -39.24 6.72 40.46
C GLN A 1046 -38.75 7.15 39.06
N GLY A 1047 -39.60 7.87 38.32
CA GLY A 1047 -39.26 8.41 36.99
C GLY A 1047 -39.29 7.40 35.84
N MET A 1048 -39.74 6.16 36.07
CA MET A 1048 -39.76 5.11 35.03
C MET A 1048 -41.08 5.04 34.23
N ASP A 1049 -42.09 5.85 34.54
CA ASP A 1049 -43.28 5.98 33.71
C ASP A 1049 -43.06 7.08 32.66
N LEU A 1050 -42.64 6.68 31.47
CA LEU A 1050 -42.24 7.54 30.36
C LEU A 1050 -43.25 7.38 29.20
N PRO A 1051 -44.30 8.22 29.11
CA PRO A 1051 -45.35 8.13 28.09
C PRO A 1051 -44.84 8.19 26.65
N GLU A 1052 -43.76 8.92 26.41
CA GLU A 1052 -43.09 9.06 25.12
C GLU A 1052 -42.55 7.73 24.58
N HIS A 1053 -42.17 6.78 25.45
CA HIS A 1053 -41.73 5.43 25.02
C HIS A 1053 -42.89 4.53 24.57
N ARG A 1054 -44.12 4.91 24.92
CA ARG A 1054 -45.36 4.24 24.48
C ARG A 1054 -45.93 4.86 23.21
N ARG A 1055 -45.31 5.93 22.69
CA ARG A 1055 -45.76 6.60 21.48
C ARG A 1055 -45.35 5.80 20.25
N LYS A 1056 -46.34 5.42 19.45
CA LYS A 1056 -46.12 4.88 18.11
C LYS A 1056 -45.76 5.99 17.14
N ILE A 1057 -44.60 5.88 16.48
CA ILE A 1057 -44.15 6.90 15.51
C ILE A 1057 -44.95 6.78 14.22
N TYR A 1058 -45.33 5.56 13.83
CA TYR A 1058 -46.09 5.24 12.63
C TYR A 1058 -47.41 4.52 12.96
N PRO A 1059 -48.42 5.23 13.48
CA PRO A 1059 -49.67 4.64 13.97
C PRO A 1059 -50.49 3.91 12.90
N GLU A 1060 -50.33 4.29 11.63
CA GLU A 1060 -51.00 3.69 10.48
C GLU A 1060 -50.54 2.25 10.19
N VAL A 1061 -49.33 1.88 10.61
CA VAL A 1061 -48.79 0.53 10.43
C VAL A 1061 -49.16 -0.32 11.63
N LYS A 1062 -50.23 -1.13 11.52
CA LYS A 1062 -50.75 -1.93 12.64
C LYS A 1062 -49.70 -2.85 13.28
N GLN A 1063 -48.95 -3.58 12.47
CA GLN A 1063 -47.91 -4.52 12.91
C GLN A 1063 -46.67 -4.37 12.03
N ARG A 1064 -45.51 -4.07 12.63
CA ARG A 1064 -44.25 -3.91 11.89
C ARG A 1064 -43.50 -5.23 11.70
N LEU A 1065 -43.40 -6.04 12.75
CA LEU A 1065 -42.72 -7.34 12.74
C LEU A 1065 -43.70 -8.48 12.93
N ASP A 1066 -43.64 -9.48 12.05
CA ASP A 1066 -44.27 -10.77 12.27
C ASP A 1066 -43.33 -11.66 13.09
N PHE A 1067 -43.46 -11.57 14.42
CA PHE A 1067 -42.62 -12.33 15.34
C PHE A 1067 -42.75 -13.85 15.15
N LYS A 1068 -43.94 -14.35 14.77
CA LYS A 1068 -44.17 -15.77 14.54
C LYS A 1068 -43.41 -16.24 13.31
N ALA A 1069 -43.48 -15.49 12.21
CA ALA A 1069 -42.69 -15.76 11.00
C ALA A 1069 -41.17 -15.68 11.27
N LEU A 1070 -40.74 -14.83 12.20
CA LEU A 1070 -39.34 -14.70 12.63
C LEU A 1070 -38.87 -15.77 13.64
N GLY A 1071 -39.73 -16.74 14.00
CA GLY A 1071 -39.39 -17.84 14.91
C GLY A 1071 -39.50 -17.51 16.40
N TYR A 1072 -40.26 -16.48 16.77
CA TYR A 1072 -40.63 -16.20 18.15
C TYR A 1072 -42.04 -16.74 18.48
N PRO A 1073 -42.28 -17.25 19.69
CA PRO A 1073 -43.60 -17.74 20.09
C PRO A 1073 -44.62 -16.61 20.31
N GLY A 1074 -44.15 -15.36 20.44
CA GLY A 1074 -44.93 -14.15 20.65
C GLY A 1074 -44.01 -12.93 20.64
N ASP A 1075 -44.49 -11.80 21.15
CA ASP A 1075 -43.68 -10.57 21.29
C ASP A 1075 -42.43 -10.84 22.19
N PRO A 1076 -41.20 -10.71 21.67
CA PRO A 1076 -39.97 -10.98 22.41
C PRO A 1076 -39.80 -10.15 23.68
N ALA A 1077 -40.43 -8.99 23.76
CA ALA A 1077 -40.44 -8.16 24.97
C ALA A 1077 -41.34 -8.77 26.07
N GLN A 1078 -42.24 -9.70 25.75
CA GLN A 1078 -43.04 -10.47 26.71
C GLN A 1078 -42.48 -11.87 26.96
N VAL A 1079 -42.15 -12.60 25.89
CA VAL A 1079 -41.83 -14.04 25.95
C VAL A 1079 -40.33 -14.34 26.03
N GLY A 1080 -39.48 -13.31 25.93
CA GLY A 1080 -38.03 -13.44 25.92
C GLY A 1080 -37.44 -13.48 24.51
N GLY A 1081 -36.57 -12.52 24.23
CA GLY A 1081 -35.78 -12.43 22.99
C GLY A 1081 -34.40 -13.08 23.08
N ARG A 1082 -33.59 -12.88 22.02
CA ARG A 1082 -32.17 -13.32 21.97
C ARG A 1082 -31.30 -12.69 23.08
N PHE A 1083 -31.75 -11.58 23.67
CA PHE A 1083 -31.05 -10.82 24.72
C PHE A 1083 -31.05 -11.48 26.11
N TYR A 1084 -32.02 -12.35 26.41
CA TYR A 1084 -32.13 -12.99 27.74
C TYR A 1084 -31.08 -14.09 27.98
N LEU A 1085 -30.39 -14.57 26.94
CA LEU A 1085 -29.39 -15.64 27.04
C LEU A 1085 -28.02 -15.17 27.58
N THR A 1086 -27.74 -13.86 27.65
CA THR A 1086 -26.41 -13.34 28.01
C THR A 1086 -26.38 -12.40 29.22
N LEU A 1087 -27.52 -11.96 29.75
CA LEU A 1087 -27.57 -11.33 31.07
C LEU A 1087 -27.51 -12.43 32.13
N GLY A 1088 -26.32 -12.70 32.65
CA GLY A 1088 -26.11 -13.63 33.75
C GLY A 1088 -26.94 -13.23 34.97
N ARG A 1089 -28.15 -13.81 35.09
CA ARG A 1089 -28.89 -14.18 36.29
C ARG A 1089 -30.16 -14.93 35.87
N GLY A 1090 -30.16 -16.25 36.09
CA GLY A 1090 -31.35 -17.11 35.99
C GLY A 1090 -31.18 -18.24 34.98
N ARG A 1091 -31.22 -19.48 35.47
CA ARG A 1091 -31.26 -20.71 34.67
C ARG A 1091 -32.36 -20.65 33.60
N PRO A 1092 -32.21 -21.35 32.46
CA PRO A 1092 -33.26 -21.44 31.45
C PRO A 1092 -34.56 -21.98 32.09
N PRO A 1093 -35.75 -21.55 31.63
CA PRO A 1093 -36.99 -22.22 32.00
C PRO A 1093 -36.89 -23.69 31.58
N ARG A 1094 -37.32 -24.58 32.48
CA ARG A 1094 -37.52 -25.99 32.15
C ARG A 1094 -38.62 -26.15 31.11
#